data_AF-A0A7X7Z4A6-F1
#
_entry.id   AF-A0A7X7Z4A6-F1
#
_cell.length_a   1.000
_cell.length_b   1.000
_cell.length_c   1.000
_cell.angle_alpha   90.00
_cell.angle_beta   90.00
_cell.angle_gamma   90.00
#
_symmetry.space_group_name_H-M   'P 1'
#
loop_
_entity.id
_entity.type
_entity.pdbx_description
1 polymer ?
#
loop_
_entity_poly.entity_id
_entity_poly.type
_entity_poly.pdbx_seq_one_letter_code
_entity_poly.pdbx_strand_id
1 'polypeptide(L)'
;MNNLAKYLLVLLVLLAGGLVLAGCGNGDDDDDSGGLPADDDDNDDFTPGDDDDDDNDNDNDDNDTGDDDDDNDDDDNDDNDDNDDDTTPPLPTVFVTIPNGVFTMGSPAGEAGRRDDETQHQVTLTNDFEISAVEIDQEQFLAVMGFNPSHFPYFGEDTLRPVDSVSWFDALAYTIKLSEAKAYAPCYVLSDIVCEDEQPGDTTDYCKDHGGIDSATVALNGVASVYECEGYRLPTESEWEYAARAGATTAFYNGGITQKGCTPRDTNLDAIAWYCGNSHDTTYRGGQKEPNDFGVYDMLGNVWEWTWDWYNQAYPGTVTDPESPADGYFKVVRGGACRFAGAVYNRLARRVAQTPGWRDFYIGFRVVRTLPESGAKPFVATAPIVDQVDQVPADYPDELPFEFTRPSVGGPMTQEEIDAFTAKITGFLKNSNYLHWLQWVSHGMAPENPGGLPDYKLFYGDISLTKASGVLTFTHTGFDDNLTIPTSKLYNNVMAYYLTTGDAEAGRLVKEYAKGYVALFHGMQWAEEEYEPEHRILARAIFTQNHDFTEEGGRLGHVDYDPVKHYSYDWNAHTIPNPNNPYWGDIWVRNMRSKDDVPHIYRVVPMLMRVVEDGADADVREAAAEALTYLQDFARDVVDTGWFIRTKEDGDQWVPRDENGYVVDLASYVQFTKIVANAECSGRLSSALIGYGDPLDVDCGNGIGWLYEIVATYGHYYNYAIVRYFHVATITNALMVGANDTAYANLEGLAERVDYMLYTDPMRAQHTEWDADGAAFIMASATAGLPLTNAEARLVADEYGKAADHYSTWGYWDPWDASVPDGSVPFTPSRDAVAGPVVSWDDMLFVLEYCYSPFLNPATAPLVNCDIVRDPDLWGTTP
;
A
#
# COMPACT_ATOMS: atom_id res chain seq x y z
N MET A 1 -19.17 7.77 48.38
CA MET A 1 -18.00 6.98 48.85
C MET A 1 -17.07 6.53 47.71
N ASN A 2 -17.41 6.71 46.43
CA ASN A 2 -16.65 6.12 45.31
C ASN A 2 -15.35 6.84 44.94
N ASN A 3 -15.25 8.17 45.14
CA ASN A 3 -14.04 8.90 44.70
C ASN A 3 -12.79 8.50 45.50
N LEU A 4 -12.92 8.18 46.79
CA LEU A 4 -11.77 7.73 47.60
C LEU A 4 -11.23 6.38 47.12
N ALA A 5 -12.08 5.52 46.58
CA ALA A 5 -11.67 4.23 46.01
C ALA A 5 -10.97 4.40 44.65
N LYS A 6 -11.46 5.30 43.78
CA LYS A 6 -10.76 5.67 42.54
C LYS A 6 -9.38 6.26 42.84
N TYR A 7 -9.27 7.19 43.78
CA TYR A 7 -7.98 7.74 44.23
C TYR A 7 -7.07 6.69 44.86
N LEU A 8 -7.59 5.73 45.65
CA LEU A 8 -6.77 4.64 46.18
C LEU A 8 -6.26 3.70 45.08
N LEU A 9 -7.07 3.44 44.05
CA LEU A 9 -6.68 2.59 42.92
C LEU A 9 -5.58 3.26 42.09
N VAL A 10 -5.71 4.56 41.80
CA VAL A 10 -4.67 5.35 41.14
C VAL A 10 -3.40 5.41 42.00
N LEU A 11 -3.51 5.61 43.32
CA LEU A 11 -2.35 5.53 44.22
C LEU A 11 -1.70 4.14 44.23
N LEU A 12 -2.49 3.07 44.15
CA LEU A 12 -2.00 1.69 44.11
C LEU A 12 -1.30 1.37 42.78
N VAL A 13 -1.81 1.87 41.65
CA VAL A 13 -1.13 1.76 40.35
C VAL A 13 0.18 2.53 40.37
N LEU A 14 0.19 3.78 40.86
CA LEU A 14 1.41 4.58 41.00
C LEU A 14 2.43 3.99 41.98
N LEU A 15 1.98 3.33 43.06
CA LEU A 15 2.87 2.69 44.05
C LEU A 15 3.33 1.28 43.63
N ALA A 16 2.60 0.58 42.75
CA ALA A 16 3.00 -0.71 42.21
C ALA A 16 3.85 -0.59 40.92
N GLY A 17 3.60 0.44 40.11
CA GLY A 17 4.36 0.72 38.87
C GLY A 17 5.80 1.17 39.11
N GLY A 18 6.13 1.63 40.32
CA GLY A 18 7.46 2.07 40.73
C GLY A 18 8.56 0.99 40.75
N LEU A 19 8.31 -0.21 40.20
CA LEU A 19 9.31 -1.27 40.04
C LEU A 19 9.39 -1.89 38.63
N VAL A 20 8.61 -1.42 37.63
CA VAL A 20 8.57 -2.01 36.27
C VAL A 20 8.57 -0.97 35.12
N LEU A 21 8.36 0.33 35.38
CA LEU A 21 8.41 1.39 34.35
C LEU A 21 9.65 2.31 34.50
N ALA A 22 10.83 1.71 34.60
CA ALA A 22 12.11 2.41 34.61
C ALA A 22 12.83 2.18 33.26
N GLY A 23 12.40 2.90 32.23
CA GLY A 23 12.91 2.80 30.85
C GLY A 23 12.58 4.04 30.02
N CYS A 24 12.76 5.24 30.57
CA CYS A 24 12.52 6.53 29.90
C CYS A 24 13.54 7.58 30.34
N GLY A 25 14.00 8.42 29.40
CA GLY A 25 14.89 9.58 29.60
C GLY A 25 16.32 9.33 29.07
N ASN A 26 16.83 10.02 28.04
CA ASN A 26 16.69 11.44 27.73
C ASN A 26 16.82 11.73 26.22
N GLY A 27 16.14 12.79 25.77
CA GLY A 27 16.40 13.54 24.55
C GLY A 27 15.79 14.92 24.75
N ASP A 28 16.61 15.90 25.15
CA ASP A 28 16.20 17.30 25.31
C ASP A 28 16.71 18.08 24.08
N ASP A 29 15.84 18.87 23.45
CA ASP A 29 16.20 19.76 22.34
C ASP A 29 16.93 21.04 22.81
N ASP A 30 17.84 21.52 21.96
CA ASP A 30 18.38 22.88 21.79
C ASP A 30 18.68 23.80 23.00
N ASP A 31 19.92 24.31 23.11
CA ASP A 31 20.26 25.62 22.50
C ASP A 31 21.77 26.02 22.62
N ASP A 32 22.14 26.99 21.78
CA ASP A 32 23.14 28.06 21.97
C ASP A 32 24.68 27.89 21.72
N SER A 33 25.11 28.58 20.65
CA SER A 33 26.33 29.41 20.52
C SER A 33 27.72 28.78 20.22
N GLY A 34 28.30 29.22 19.10
CA GLY A 34 29.53 28.69 18.52
C GLY A 34 30.88 29.08 19.17
N GLY A 35 31.90 28.29 18.84
CA GLY A 35 33.30 28.56 19.21
C GLY A 35 34.32 27.54 18.69
N LEU A 36 35.00 27.84 17.59
CA LEU A 36 36.36 27.33 17.31
C LEU A 36 37.35 28.02 18.30
N PRO A 37 38.54 27.47 18.67
CA PRO A 37 39.37 26.56 17.84
C PRO A 37 40.25 25.49 18.55
N ALA A 38 40.93 24.67 17.71
CA ALA A 38 42.32 24.16 17.82
C ALA A 38 42.77 23.09 18.86
N ASP A 39 43.31 22.01 18.26
CA ASP A 39 44.60 21.33 18.53
C ASP A 39 44.89 20.49 19.82
N ASP A 40 45.84 19.56 19.61
CA ASP A 40 46.69 18.76 20.51
C ASP A 40 46.16 17.44 21.17
N ASP A 41 46.51 16.34 20.49
CA ASP A 41 47.42 15.24 20.94
C ASP A 41 47.10 14.25 22.10
N ASP A 42 47.80 13.11 21.99
CA ASP A 42 48.16 12.07 22.99
C ASP A 42 47.16 10.95 23.39
N ASN A 43 47.14 9.90 22.57
CA ASN A 43 47.82 8.59 22.77
C ASN A 43 47.74 7.81 24.12
N ASP A 44 47.84 6.48 23.98
CA ASP A 44 48.12 5.38 24.95
C ASP A 44 46.90 4.43 25.15
N ASP A 45 46.85 3.28 24.46
CA ASP A 45 47.59 2.02 24.73
C ASP A 45 47.09 1.27 25.98
N PHE A 46 46.50 0.07 25.79
CA PHE A 46 46.92 -1.17 26.47
C PHE A 46 46.09 -2.39 26.03
N THR A 47 46.71 -3.31 25.27
CA THR A 47 46.34 -4.73 25.20
C THR A 47 47.41 -5.59 25.86
N PRO A 48 47.04 -6.67 26.56
CA PRO A 48 47.37 -8.04 26.12
C PRO A 48 46.15 -8.98 26.27
N GLY A 49 45.93 -10.04 25.49
CA GLY A 49 46.84 -11.16 25.12
C GLY A 49 46.78 -12.25 26.20
N ASP A 50 46.67 -13.57 25.96
CA ASP A 50 46.58 -14.42 24.74
C ASP A 50 45.86 -15.76 25.13
N ASP A 51 45.99 -16.82 24.32
CA ASP A 51 45.75 -18.27 24.59
C ASP A 51 44.49 -18.95 23.97
N ASP A 52 44.54 -19.15 22.64
CA ASP A 52 44.65 -20.45 21.92
C ASP A 52 43.83 -21.73 22.28
N ASP A 53 43.48 -22.46 21.20
CA ASP A 53 43.24 -23.92 21.03
C ASP A 53 41.98 -24.59 21.70
N ASP A 54 41.31 -25.62 21.15
CA ASP A 54 41.56 -26.42 19.94
C ASP A 54 40.29 -27.16 19.41
N ASP A 55 40.45 -27.80 18.25
CA ASP A 55 39.52 -28.56 17.40
C ASP A 55 38.76 -29.80 17.96
N ASN A 56 37.52 -29.97 17.46
CA ASN A 56 36.96 -31.14 16.75
C ASN A 56 36.58 -32.51 17.45
N ASP A 57 35.79 -33.29 16.69
CA ASP A 57 35.37 -34.71 16.80
C ASP A 57 34.34 -35.11 17.90
N ASN A 58 33.48 -36.12 17.73
CA ASN A 58 32.82 -36.80 16.58
C ASN A 58 31.83 -37.84 17.18
N ASP A 59 31.08 -38.59 16.34
CA ASP A 59 30.50 -39.92 16.62
C ASP A 59 29.34 -40.06 17.66
N ASN A 60 28.38 -40.99 17.56
CA ASN A 60 27.79 -41.73 16.42
C ASN A 60 26.53 -42.51 16.91
N ASP A 61 25.93 -43.32 16.02
CA ASP A 61 25.19 -44.58 16.26
C ASP A 61 23.68 -44.57 16.69
N ASP A 62 22.88 -45.05 15.73
CA ASP A 62 21.96 -46.22 15.81
C ASP A 62 20.60 -46.19 16.56
N ASN A 63 19.56 -46.95 16.16
CA ASN A 63 19.16 -47.64 14.89
C ASN A 63 17.80 -48.38 15.13
N ASP A 64 17.05 -48.75 14.06
CA ASP A 64 15.96 -49.79 14.02
C ASP A 64 14.74 -49.67 14.99
N THR A 65 13.52 -50.22 14.83
CA THR A 65 12.70 -50.94 13.81
C THR A 65 11.22 -50.80 14.27
N GLY A 66 10.15 -51.07 13.51
CA GLY A 66 10.00 -51.52 12.11
C GLY A 66 8.76 -52.42 11.91
N ASP A 67 7.95 -52.12 10.88
CA ASP A 67 7.05 -52.98 10.08
C ASP A 67 5.79 -53.73 10.66
N ASP A 68 4.77 -53.77 9.78
CA ASP A 68 3.76 -54.84 9.47
C ASP A 68 2.27 -54.82 9.97
N ASP A 69 1.38 -54.76 8.96
CA ASP A 69 0.19 -55.58 8.64
C ASP A 69 -1.27 -55.34 9.17
N ASP A 70 -2.10 -54.84 8.23
CA ASP A 70 -3.35 -55.41 7.63
C ASP A 70 -4.76 -55.49 8.30
N ASP A 71 -5.74 -55.09 7.45
CA ASP A 71 -7.08 -55.65 7.14
C ASP A 71 -8.38 -55.34 7.97
N ASN A 72 -9.20 -54.45 7.36
CA ASN A 72 -10.59 -54.63 6.88
C ASN A 72 -11.88 -54.47 7.74
N ASP A 73 -12.83 -53.76 7.08
CA ASP A 73 -14.30 -53.83 6.99
C ASP A 73 -15.26 -53.25 8.08
N ASP A 74 -16.07 -52.28 7.59
CA ASP A 74 -17.51 -52.01 7.76
C ASP A 74 -18.17 -51.82 9.16
N ASP A 75 -18.71 -50.62 9.44
CA ASP A 75 -20.17 -50.32 9.30
C ASP A 75 -20.56 -48.87 9.72
N ASP A 76 -21.60 -48.33 9.04
CA ASP A 76 -22.17 -46.96 9.00
C ASP A 76 -22.59 -46.22 10.32
N ASN A 77 -22.71 -44.86 10.18
CA ASN A 77 -23.56 -43.87 10.90
C ASN A 77 -23.22 -43.52 12.38
N ASP A 78 -23.18 -42.25 12.84
CA ASP A 78 -24.11 -41.11 12.67
C ASP A 78 -23.42 -39.73 12.89
N ASP A 79 -23.93 -38.70 12.20
CA ASP A 79 -23.92 -37.22 12.39
C ASP A 79 -23.12 -36.48 13.52
N ASN A 80 -22.56 -35.32 13.12
CA ASN A 80 -22.14 -34.11 13.89
C ASN A 80 -20.92 -34.26 14.84
N ASP A 81 -19.88 -33.42 14.81
CA ASP A 81 -19.82 -31.95 14.68
C ASP A 81 -18.39 -31.48 14.24
N ASP A 82 -18.31 -30.20 13.84
CA ASP A 82 -17.17 -29.27 13.94
C ASP A 82 -15.85 -29.46 13.13
N ASN A 83 -15.56 -28.41 12.36
CA ASN A 83 -14.25 -27.82 12.02
C ASN A 83 -13.22 -28.63 11.22
N ASP A 84 -13.16 -28.33 9.92
CA ASP A 84 -11.88 -27.94 9.28
C ASP A 84 -12.16 -26.72 8.39
N ASP A 85 -11.84 -25.53 8.93
CA ASP A 85 -11.66 -24.29 8.17
C ASP A 85 -10.15 -24.06 8.06
N ASP A 86 -9.51 -24.83 7.18
CA ASP A 86 -8.16 -24.55 6.69
C ASP A 86 -8.29 -23.94 5.28
N THR A 87 -8.77 -22.69 5.23
CA THR A 87 -8.62 -21.84 4.04
C THR A 87 -7.27 -21.14 4.09
N THR A 88 -6.19 -21.92 3.98
CA THR A 88 -4.91 -21.40 3.54
C THR A 88 -5.10 -20.74 2.16
N PRO A 89 -4.80 -19.44 1.99
CA PRO A 89 -5.02 -18.77 0.71
C PRO A 89 -4.03 -19.31 -0.33
N PRO A 90 -4.45 -19.46 -1.60
CA PRO A 90 -3.61 -20.07 -2.63
C PRO A 90 -2.33 -19.28 -2.85
N LEU A 91 -1.21 -20.01 -2.98
CA LEU A 91 0.09 -19.42 -3.21
C LEU A 91 0.10 -18.62 -4.53
N PRO A 92 0.54 -17.34 -4.51
CA PRO A 92 0.57 -16.52 -5.71
C PRO A 92 1.55 -17.08 -6.74
N THR A 93 1.24 -16.83 -8.02
CA THR A 93 2.04 -17.31 -9.14
C THR A 93 3.30 -16.48 -9.27
N VAL A 94 4.46 -17.07 -8.94
CA VAL A 94 5.77 -16.42 -9.14
C VAL A 94 6.03 -16.19 -10.64
N PHE A 95 6.34 -14.95 -11.01
CA PHE A 95 6.67 -14.55 -12.39
C PHE A 95 8.17 -14.24 -12.54
N VAL A 96 8.68 -14.50 -13.74
CA VAL A 96 10.08 -14.27 -14.14
C VAL A 96 10.10 -13.34 -15.35
N THR A 97 10.84 -12.23 -15.27
CA THR A 97 11.05 -11.34 -16.41
C THR A 97 12.05 -11.93 -17.40
N ILE A 98 11.60 -12.09 -18.65
CA ILE A 98 12.37 -12.55 -19.79
C ILE A 98 12.69 -11.32 -20.67
N PRO A 99 13.97 -10.94 -20.82
CA PRO A 99 14.35 -9.76 -21.60
C PRO A 99 14.16 -9.99 -23.10
N ASN A 100 13.75 -8.95 -23.83
CA ASN A 100 13.67 -8.96 -25.29
C ASN A 100 14.98 -9.43 -25.93
N GLY A 101 14.91 -9.91 -27.16
CA GLY A 101 16.12 -10.40 -27.80
C GLY A 101 15.94 -11.19 -29.08
N VAL A 102 17.06 -11.76 -29.51
CA VAL A 102 17.19 -12.44 -30.80
C VAL A 102 17.74 -13.84 -30.57
N PHE A 103 17.03 -14.87 -31.05
CA PHE A 103 17.45 -16.26 -30.88
C PHE A 103 17.24 -17.11 -32.14
N THR A 104 17.92 -18.27 -32.17
CA THR A 104 17.70 -19.28 -33.21
C THR A 104 16.66 -20.29 -32.76
N MET A 105 15.44 -20.13 -33.24
CA MET A 105 14.34 -21.08 -33.01
C MET A 105 14.52 -22.32 -33.91
N GLY A 106 14.15 -23.52 -33.44
CA GLY A 106 14.26 -24.80 -34.13
C GLY A 106 15.56 -25.59 -33.87
N SER A 107 15.69 -26.78 -34.47
CA SER A 107 16.78 -27.74 -34.17
C SER A 107 17.82 -27.87 -35.30
N PRO A 108 19.13 -27.95 -34.99
CA PRO A 108 20.18 -28.21 -35.97
C PRO A 108 19.97 -29.52 -36.73
N ALA A 109 20.34 -29.55 -38.02
CA ALA A 109 20.10 -30.71 -38.90
C ALA A 109 20.65 -32.07 -38.40
N GLY A 110 21.61 -32.06 -37.45
CA GLY A 110 22.18 -33.26 -36.81
C GLY A 110 21.62 -33.61 -35.43
N GLU A 111 20.66 -32.85 -34.89
CA GLU A 111 20.11 -33.08 -33.56
C GLU A 111 19.34 -34.40 -33.46
N ALA A 112 19.55 -35.12 -32.36
CA ALA A 112 18.92 -36.42 -32.14
C ALA A 112 17.41 -36.30 -31.92
N GLY A 113 16.61 -36.83 -32.85
CA GLY A 113 15.14 -36.81 -32.74
C GLY A 113 14.47 -35.62 -33.43
N ARG A 114 15.26 -34.75 -34.07
CA ARG A 114 14.79 -33.66 -34.93
C ARG A 114 13.71 -34.10 -35.93
N ARG A 115 12.74 -33.22 -36.14
CA ARG A 115 11.71 -33.34 -37.18
C ARG A 115 11.88 -32.31 -38.30
N ASP A 116 11.08 -32.42 -39.36
CA ASP A 116 11.19 -31.57 -40.55
C ASP A 116 10.56 -30.17 -40.34
N ASP A 117 9.62 -30.07 -39.41
CA ASP A 117 8.91 -28.87 -38.93
C ASP A 117 9.70 -28.04 -37.90
N GLU A 118 10.94 -28.43 -37.61
CA GLU A 118 11.83 -27.81 -36.61
C GLU A 118 13.02 -27.08 -37.31
N THR A 119 12.76 -26.38 -38.41
CA THR A 119 13.82 -25.77 -39.23
C THR A 119 14.37 -24.47 -38.61
N GLN A 120 15.69 -24.39 -38.47
CA GLN A 120 16.34 -23.25 -37.83
C GLN A 120 16.14 -21.94 -38.58
N HIS A 121 15.68 -20.92 -37.86
CA HIS A 121 15.52 -19.55 -38.31
C HIS A 121 15.78 -18.57 -37.15
N GLN A 122 15.93 -17.29 -37.45
CA GLN A 122 16.12 -16.24 -36.44
C GLN A 122 14.78 -15.62 -36.09
N VAL A 123 14.47 -15.55 -34.80
CA VAL A 123 13.32 -14.81 -34.28
C VAL A 123 13.84 -13.66 -33.45
N THR A 124 13.27 -12.47 -33.65
CA THR A 124 13.40 -11.32 -32.76
C THR A 124 12.09 -11.18 -31.99
N LEU A 125 12.15 -11.16 -30.66
CA LEU A 125 11.09 -10.66 -29.78
C LEU A 125 11.46 -9.22 -29.42
N THR A 126 10.58 -8.25 -29.67
CA THR A 126 10.87 -6.83 -29.42
C THR A 126 10.58 -6.38 -28.00
N ASN A 127 9.58 -6.97 -27.36
CA ASN A 127 9.18 -6.64 -26.00
C ASN A 127 9.81 -7.60 -24.99
N ASP A 128 10.08 -7.08 -23.79
CA ASP A 128 10.30 -7.91 -22.61
C ASP A 128 8.97 -8.61 -22.28
N PHE A 129 8.99 -9.71 -21.54
CA PHE A 129 7.74 -10.34 -21.07
C PHE A 129 7.96 -11.06 -19.76
N GLU A 130 6.93 -11.10 -18.91
CA GLU A 130 6.91 -11.98 -17.75
C GLU A 130 6.39 -13.36 -18.14
N ILE A 131 6.90 -14.42 -17.52
CA ILE A 131 6.41 -15.79 -17.63
C ILE A 131 6.27 -16.42 -16.25
N SER A 132 5.23 -17.22 -15.99
CA SER A 132 5.14 -17.94 -14.72
C SER A 132 6.33 -18.93 -14.61
N ALA A 133 7.01 -18.88 -13.46
CA ALA A 133 8.23 -19.65 -13.19
C ALA A 133 8.01 -21.17 -13.35
N VAL A 134 6.82 -21.63 -12.97
CA VAL A 134 6.30 -22.99 -13.14
C VAL A 134 5.04 -22.98 -14.02
N GLU A 135 4.55 -24.15 -14.40
CA GLU A 135 3.20 -24.29 -14.96
C GLU A 135 2.14 -23.85 -13.94
N ILE A 136 0.95 -23.46 -14.42
CA ILE A 136 -0.19 -23.16 -13.52
C ILE A 136 -0.58 -24.43 -12.77
N ASP A 137 -0.66 -24.35 -11.44
CA ASP A 137 -1.03 -25.49 -10.61
C ASP A 137 -2.56 -25.67 -10.45
N GLN A 138 -2.96 -26.82 -9.90
CA GLN A 138 -4.36 -27.18 -9.72
C GLN A 138 -5.10 -26.24 -8.75
N GLU A 139 -4.39 -25.66 -7.79
CA GLU A 139 -4.93 -24.77 -6.75
C GLU A 139 -5.19 -23.38 -7.32
N GLN A 140 -4.21 -22.83 -8.05
CA GLN A 140 -4.33 -21.61 -8.83
C GLN A 140 -5.45 -21.71 -9.87
N PHE A 141 -5.54 -22.83 -10.60
CA PHE A 141 -6.62 -23.05 -11.56
C PHE A 141 -7.98 -23.13 -10.88
N LEU A 142 -8.09 -23.88 -9.77
CA LEU A 142 -9.31 -23.99 -8.98
C LEU A 142 -9.77 -22.64 -8.42
N ALA A 143 -8.85 -21.81 -7.92
CA ALA A 143 -9.14 -20.49 -7.37
C ALA A 143 -9.70 -19.52 -8.43
N VAL A 144 -9.14 -19.52 -9.65
CA VAL A 144 -9.56 -18.62 -10.74
C VAL A 144 -10.81 -19.14 -11.46
N MET A 145 -10.93 -20.45 -11.67
CA MET A 145 -11.97 -21.05 -12.52
C MET A 145 -13.14 -21.67 -11.75
N GLY A 146 -12.98 -21.94 -10.45
CA GLY A 146 -13.99 -22.56 -9.60
C GLY A 146 -14.21 -24.06 -9.82
N PHE A 147 -13.33 -24.73 -10.57
CA PHE A 147 -13.32 -26.20 -10.74
C PHE A 147 -11.89 -26.70 -11.03
N ASN A 148 -11.64 -28.00 -10.81
CA ASN A 148 -10.37 -28.66 -11.15
C ASN A 148 -10.66 -29.87 -12.07
N PRO A 149 -10.25 -29.83 -13.36
CA PRO A 149 -10.48 -30.92 -14.31
C PRO A 149 -9.41 -32.04 -14.29
N SER A 150 -8.35 -31.88 -13.49
CA SER A 150 -7.15 -32.72 -13.58
C SER A 150 -7.44 -34.21 -13.36
N HIS A 151 -6.84 -35.06 -14.18
CA HIS A 151 -6.97 -36.52 -14.17
C HIS A 151 -6.08 -37.19 -13.10
N PHE A 152 -5.12 -36.45 -12.54
CA PHE A 152 -4.52 -36.78 -11.25
C PHE A 152 -5.14 -35.89 -10.14
N PRO A 153 -6.45 -36.02 -9.82
CA PRO A 153 -7.08 -35.26 -8.75
C PRO A 153 -6.78 -35.87 -7.39
N TYR A 154 -7.11 -35.13 -6.32
CA TYR A 154 -6.45 -35.29 -5.04
C TYR A 154 -7.03 -36.34 -4.06
N PHE A 155 -6.12 -36.91 -3.27
CA PHE A 155 -6.35 -37.54 -1.96
C PHE A 155 -5.16 -37.14 -1.04
N GLY A 156 -5.25 -36.04 -0.27
CA GLY A 156 -4.16 -35.53 0.61
C GLY A 156 -3.73 -34.06 0.43
N GLU A 157 -2.49 -33.73 0.81
CA GLU A 157 -1.95 -32.36 1.06
C GLU A 157 -1.00 -31.79 -0.04
N ASP A 158 -1.13 -32.12 -1.33
CA ASP A 158 -0.16 -31.68 -2.38
C ASP A 158 -0.86 -31.19 -3.67
N THR A 159 -1.81 -30.28 -3.48
CA THR A 159 -2.58 -29.53 -4.53
C THR A 159 -1.72 -28.74 -5.52
N LEU A 160 -0.43 -28.60 -5.26
CA LEU A 160 0.53 -27.74 -5.98
C LEU A 160 1.15 -28.40 -7.23
N ARG A 161 0.45 -29.38 -7.82
CA ARG A 161 0.82 -30.02 -9.10
C ARG A 161 0.28 -29.21 -10.28
N PRO A 162 0.88 -29.27 -11.48
CA PRO A 162 0.33 -28.61 -12.65
C PRO A 162 -1.12 -29.03 -12.89
N VAL A 163 -1.96 -28.08 -13.28
CA VAL A 163 -3.30 -28.40 -13.80
C VAL A 163 -3.15 -29.17 -15.11
N ASP A 164 -3.88 -30.27 -15.23
CA ASP A 164 -3.91 -31.11 -16.43
C ASP A 164 -5.35 -31.25 -16.95
N SER A 165 -5.51 -31.90 -18.11
CA SER A 165 -6.83 -32.15 -18.71
C SER A 165 -7.63 -30.88 -19.03
N VAL A 166 -6.94 -29.76 -19.27
CA VAL A 166 -7.52 -28.48 -19.71
C VAL A 166 -7.44 -28.30 -21.22
N SER A 167 -8.49 -27.73 -21.83
CA SER A 167 -8.47 -27.38 -23.25
C SER A 167 -7.68 -26.08 -23.47
N TRP A 168 -7.39 -25.78 -24.73
CA TRP A 168 -6.83 -24.48 -25.10
C TRP A 168 -7.78 -23.33 -24.72
N PHE A 169 -9.10 -23.54 -24.82
CA PHE A 169 -10.11 -22.54 -24.46
C PHE A 169 -10.26 -22.38 -22.95
N ASP A 170 -10.11 -23.46 -22.18
CA ASP A 170 -10.08 -23.41 -20.71
C ASP A 170 -8.87 -22.57 -20.24
N ALA A 171 -7.70 -22.77 -20.85
CA ALA A 171 -6.51 -21.97 -20.58
C ALA A 171 -6.66 -20.50 -20.99
N LEU A 172 -7.33 -20.20 -22.12
CA LEU A 172 -7.68 -18.81 -22.46
C LEU A 172 -8.62 -18.17 -21.44
N ALA A 173 -9.67 -18.89 -21.03
CA ALA A 173 -10.63 -18.40 -20.04
C ALA A 173 -9.97 -18.15 -18.68
N TYR A 174 -9.01 -19.00 -18.28
CA TYR A 174 -8.14 -18.74 -17.13
C TYR A 174 -7.34 -17.45 -17.32
N THR A 175 -6.67 -17.24 -18.46
CA THR A 175 -5.89 -16.01 -18.68
C THR A 175 -6.74 -14.74 -18.71
N ILE A 176 -8.00 -14.83 -19.16
CA ILE A 176 -8.97 -13.73 -19.09
C ILE A 176 -9.30 -13.42 -17.63
N LYS A 177 -9.76 -14.41 -16.87
CA LYS A 177 -10.14 -14.24 -15.46
C LYS A 177 -8.97 -13.84 -14.58
N LEU A 178 -7.76 -14.34 -14.85
CA LEU A 178 -6.54 -13.91 -14.16
C LEU A 178 -6.18 -12.46 -14.50
N SER A 179 -6.37 -12.02 -15.75
CA SER A 179 -6.21 -10.60 -16.11
C SER A 179 -7.21 -9.73 -15.35
N GLU A 180 -8.49 -10.10 -15.35
CA GLU A 180 -9.55 -9.40 -14.61
C GLU A 180 -9.25 -9.32 -13.11
N ALA A 181 -8.87 -10.45 -12.49
CA ALA A 181 -8.54 -10.55 -11.07
C ALA A 181 -7.25 -9.79 -10.68
N LYS A 182 -6.37 -9.49 -11.64
CA LYS A 182 -5.12 -8.72 -11.46
C LYS A 182 -5.18 -7.35 -12.13
N ALA A 183 -6.39 -6.83 -12.38
CA ALA A 183 -6.67 -5.51 -12.95
C ALA A 183 -6.03 -5.20 -14.33
N TYR A 184 -5.65 -6.23 -15.09
CA TYR A 184 -5.20 -6.08 -16.48
C TYR A 184 -6.34 -6.23 -17.48
N ALA A 185 -6.26 -5.49 -18.59
CA ALA A 185 -7.16 -5.70 -19.73
C ALA A 185 -6.95 -7.13 -20.31
N PRO A 186 -8.00 -7.98 -20.37
CA PRO A 186 -7.86 -9.34 -20.88
C PRO A 186 -7.43 -9.35 -22.34
N CYS A 187 -6.45 -10.16 -22.72
CA CYS A 187 -5.97 -10.24 -24.11
C CYS A 187 -6.98 -10.79 -25.10
N TYR A 188 -7.97 -11.54 -24.61
CA TYR A 188 -8.87 -12.35 -25.42
C TYR A 188 -10.33 -12.04 -25.11
N VAL A 189 -11.17 -12.09 -26.15
CA VAL A 189 -12.63 -12.12 -26.02
C VAL A 189 -13.10 -13.47 -26.53
N LEU A 190 -13.84 -14.21 -25.68
CA LEU A 190 -14.51 -15.45 -26.03
C LEU A 190 -15.99 -15.17 -26.36
N SER A 191 -16.50 -15.83 -27.39
CA SER A 191 -17.90 -15.75 -27.84
C SER A 191 -18.30 -17.08 -28.49
N ASP A 192 -19.60 -17.29 -28.74
CA ASP A 192 -20.12 -18.57 -29.28
C ASP A 192 -19.63 -19.81 -28.50
N ILE A 193 -19.61 -19.71 -27.16
CA ILE A 193 -19.03 -20.72 -26.27
C ILE A 193 -19.88 -22.01 -26.28
N VAL A 194 -19.21 -23.17 -26.34
CA VAL A 194 -19.80 -24.51 -26.23
C VAL A 194 -19.03 -25.30 -25.17
N CYS A 195 -19.75 -25.91 -24.24
CA CYS A 195 -19.17 -26.72 -23.17
C CYS A 195 -18.93 -28.18 -23.62
N GLU A 196 -18.21 -28.97 -22.82
CA GLU A 196 -17.83 -30.36 -23.17
C GLU A 196 -19.02 -31.27 -23.51
N ASP A 197 -20.15 -31.10 -22.82
CA ASP A 197 -21.36 -31.90 -23.01
C ASP A 197 -22.26 -31.43 -24.18
N GLU A 198 -21.66 -30.65 -25.10
CA GLU A 198 -22.30 -30.04 -26.27
C GLU A 198 -23.42 -29.01 -25.95
N GLN A 199 -23.56 -28.55 -24.69
CA GLN A 199 -24.45 -27.43 -24.38
C GLN A 199 -23.87 -26.07 -24.85
N PRO A 200 -24.72 -25.14 -25.36
CA PRO A 200 -24.33 -23.75 -25.52
C PRO A 200 -24.03 -23.12 -24.15
N GLY A 201 -22.83 -22.57 -24.00
CA GLY A 201 -22.44 -21.81 -22.81
C GLY A 201 -22.86 -20.36 -22.93
N ASP A 202 -23.84 -19.92 -22.14
CA ASP A 202 -24.22 -18.50 -22.07
C ASP A 202 -23.07 -17.64 -21.47
N THR A 203 -22.18 -18.23 -20.66
CA THR A 203 -20.94 -17.64 -20.12
C THR A 203 -19.83 -18.68 -19.97
N THR A 204 -18.59 -18.24 -19.71
CA THR A 204 -17.48 -19.12 -19.28
C THR A 204 -17.80 -19.84 -17.97
N ASP A 205 -18.42 -19.16 -17.01
CA ASP A 205 -18.83 -19.73 -15.71
C ASP A 205 -19.86 -20.86 -15.85
N TYR A 206 -20.72 -20.82 -16.88
CA TYR A 206 -21.68 -21.89 -17.13
C TYR A 206 -20.97 -23.23 -17.45
N CYS A 207 -19.85 -23.19 -18.18
CA CYS A 207 -19.17 -24.42 -18.57
C CYS A 207 -18.41 -25.10 -17.42
N LYS A 208 -18.17 -24.47 -16.27
CA LYS A 208 -17.51 -25.11 -15.13
C LYS A 208 -18.25 -26.37 -14.65
N ASP A 209 -19.58 -26.32 -14.66
CA ASP A 209 -20.47 -27.41 -14.24
C ASP A 209 -20.69 -28.45 -15.36
N HIS A 210 -20.11 -28.20 -16.54
CA HIS A 210 -20.28 -28.97 -17.79
C HIS A 210 -18.93 -29.39 -18.39
N GLY A 211 -17.90 -29.59 -17.55
CA GLY A 211 -16.59 -30.12 -17.95
C GLY A 211 -15.64 -29.10 -18.60
N GLY A 212 -15.94 -27.80 -18.57
CA GLY A 212 -15.17 -26.75 -19.22
C GLY A 212 -15.56 -26.50 -20.68
N ILE A 213 -14.81 -25.66 -21.38
CA ILE A 213 -15.07 -25.17 -22.74
C ILE A 213 -14.45 -26.08 -23.81
N ASP A 214 -15.27 -26.68 -24.67
CA ASP A 214 -14.83 -27.45 -25.85
C ASP A 214 -14.49 -26.53 -27.03
N SER A 215 -15.31 -25.50 -27.28
CA SER A 215 -15.09 -24.56 -28.39
C SER A 215 -15.63 -23.16 -28.13
N ALA A 216 -14.97 -22.16 -28.73
CA ALA A 216 -15.39 -20.77 -28.74
C ALA A 216 -14.84 -20.01 -29.97
N THR A 217 -15.53 -18.96 -30.39
CA THR A 217 -14.99 -17.91 -31.26
C THR A 217 -14.07 -17.01 -30.42
N VAL A 218 -12.81 -16.85 -30.85
CA VAL A 218 -11.78 -16.07 -30.13
C VAL A 218 -11.35 -14.86 -30.94
N ALA A 219 -11.26 -13.70 -30.29
CA ALA A 219 -10.68 -12.48 -30.84
C ALA A 219 -9.66 -11.86 -29.87
N LEU A 220 -8.69 -11.11 -30.38
CA LEU A 220 -7.86 -10.23 -29.55
C LEU A 220 -8.69 -9.02 -29.08
N ASN A 221 -8.47 -8.60 -27.84
CA ASN A 221 -9.19 -7.48 -27.24
C ASN A 221 -8.40 -6.17 -27.39
N GLY A 222 -8.91 -5.23 -28.19
CA GLY A 222 -8.36 -3.87 -28.32
C GLY A 222 -7.00 -3.72 -29.04
N VAL A 223 -6.16 -4.77 -29.07
CA VAL A 223 -4.82 -4.79 -29.66
C VAL A 223 -4.79 -5.38 -31.07
N ALA A 224 -3.78 -5.03 -31.87
CA ALA A 224 -3.59 -5.56 -33.22
C ALA A 224 -2.70 -6.82 -33.24
N SER A 225 -1.86 -6.98 -32.22
CA SER A 225 -0.92 -8.08 -32.02
C SER A 225 -1.10 -8.74 -30.65
N VAL A 226 -0.81 -10.04 -30.54
CA VAL A 226 -0.70 -10.70 -29.23
C VAL A 226 0.49 -10.17 -28.42
N TYR A 227 1.55 -9.73 -29.10
CA TYR A 227 2.75 -9.11 -28.54
C TYR A 227 2.53 -7.64 -28.12
N GLU A 228 1.35 -7.07 -28.36
CA GLU A 228 0.93 -5.77 -27.83
C GLU A 228 0.08 -5.91 -26.56
N CYS A 229 -0.27 -7.13 -26.12
CA CYS A 229 -1.14 -7.31 -24.96
C CYS A 229 -0.38 -7.37 -23.64
N GLU A 230 -0.68 -6.41 -22.76
CA GLU A 230 -0.10 -6.25 -21.41
C GLU A 230 -0.79 -7.11 -20.33
N GLY A 231 -1.96 -7.69 -20.63
CA GLY A 231 -2.64 -8.65 -19.76
C GLY A 231 -2.08 -10.07 -19.86
N TYR A 232 -2.58 -10.95 -19.00
CA TYR A 232 -2.18 -12.35 -19.02
C TYR A 232 -2.72 -13.08 -20.24
N ARG A 233 -1.89 -13.96 -20.78
CA ARG A 233 -2.14 -14.74 -21.98
C ARG A 233 -1.30 -16.01 -22.00
N LEU A 234 -1.61 -16.90 -22.95
CA LEU A 234 -0.70 -17.98 -23.30
C LEU A 234 0.55 -17.40 -23.98
N PRO A 235 1.75 -17.99 -23.77
CA PRO A 235 2.92 -17.67 -24.56
C PRO A 235 2.67 -17.99 -26.03
N THR A 236 3.21 -17.17 -26.92
CA THR A 236 3.46 -17.60 -28.31
C THR A 236 4.50 -18.72 -28.30
N GLU A 237 4.50 -19.54 -29.35
CA GLU A 237 5.50 -20.62 -29.48
C GLU A 237 6.94 -20.09 -29.44
N SER A 238 7.14 -18.86 -29.92
CA SER A 238 8.45 -18.22 -29.94
C SER A 238 8.89 -17.70 -28.58
N GLU A 239 8.00 -17.07 -27.81
CA GLU A 239 8.27 -16.72 -26.40
C GLU A 239 8.55 -17.96 -25.58
N TRP A 240 7.75 -19.02 -25.77
CA TRP A 240 7.93 -20.30 -25.11
C TRP A 240 9.32 -20.89 -25.41
N GLU A 241 9.72 -21.00 -26.69
CA GLU A 241 11.01 -21.59 -27.04
C GLU A 241 12.19 -20.68 -26.62
N TYR A 242 12.00 -19.36 -26.61
CA TYR A 242 13.01 -18.42 -26.13
C TYR A 242 13.25 -18.54 -24.63
N ALA A 243 12.16 -18.47 -23.83
CA ALA A 243 12.19 -18.63 -22.39
C ALA A 243 12.77 -20.01 -22.01
N ALA A 244 12.33 -21.09 -22.69
CA ALA A 244 12.82 -22.45 -22.43
C ALA A 244 14.33 -22.58 -22.69
N ARG A 245 14.83 -21.90 -23.72
CA ARG A 245 16.25 -21.96 -24.12
C ARG A 245 17.16 -21.23 -23.14
N ALA A 246 16.79 -20.04 -22.68
CA ALA A 246 17.68 -19.16 -21.91
C ALA A 246 19.09 -19.04 -22.55
N GLY A 247 19.13 -18.84 -23.89
CA GLY A 247 20.37 -18.80 -24.67
C GLY A 247 20.93 -20.16 -25.15
N ALA A 248 20.42 -21.29 -24.66
CA ALA A 248 20.89 -22.62 -25.06
C ALA A 248 20.62 -22.97 -26.54
N THR A 249 21.64 -23.51 -27.20
CA THR A 249 21.61 -23.95 -28.62
C THR A 249 21.57 -25.47 -28.78
N THR A 250 21.43 -26.19 -27.66
CA THR A 250 21.39 -27.65 -27.56
C THR A 250 19.94 -28.19 -27.51
N ALA A 251 19.79 -29.51 -27.33
CA ALA A 251 18.49 -30.18 -27.29
C ALA A 251 17.74 -29.92 -25.97
N PHE A 252 18.48 -29.76 -24.88
CA PHE A 252 18.04 -29.34 -23.55
C PHE A 252 18.83 -28.09 -23.14
N TYR A 253 18.36 -27.32 -22.14
CA TYR A 253 19.06 -26.10 -21.72
C TYR A 253 20.40 -26.39 -21.04
N ASN A 254 20.51 -27.50 -20.30
CA ASN A 254 21.79 -27.95 -19.69
C ASN A 254 22.67 -28.83 -20.62
N GLY A 255 22.23 -29.18 -21.84
CA GLY A 255 23.05 -29.99 -22.75
C GLY A 255 22.35 -30.74 -23.87
N GLY A 256 23.08 -31.67 -24.49
CA GLY A 256 22.59 -32.52 -25.60
C GLY A 256 22.06 -33.88 -25.11
N ILE A 257 21.31 -34.56 -25.97
CA ILE A 257 20.79 -35.92 -25.69
C ILE A 257 21.93 -36.94 -25.55
N THR A 258 21.94 -37.64 -24.41
CA THR A 258 22.80 -38.79 -24.11
C THR A 258 22.08 -40.13 -24.29
N GLN A 259 20.77 -40.20 -24.04
CA GLN A 259 19.91 -41.38 -24.20
C GLN A 259 18.57 -40.98 -24.82
N LYS A 260 18.01 -41.77 -25.74
CA LYS A 260 16.86 -41.32 -26.55
C LYS A 260 15.47 -41.62 -25.98
N GLY A 261 15.37 -42.53 -25.00
CA GLY A 261 14.10 -43.07 -24.50
C GLY A 261 13.90 -42.84 -23.00
N CYS A 262 13.03 -43.63 -22.39
CA CYS A 262 12.80 -43.64 -20.93
C CYS A 262 13.87 -44.46 -20.17
N THR A 263 14.52 -45.42 -20.85
CA THR A 263 15.47 -46.35 -20.21
C THR A 263 16.58 -46.75 -21.18
N PRO A 264 17.87 -46.66 -20.79
CA PRO A 264 18.37 -45.98 -19.59
C PRO A 264 18.02 -44.48 -19.59
N ARG A 265 18.00 -43.86 -18.40
CA ARG A 265 17.73 -42.41 -18.24
C ARG A 265 18.79 -41.59 -18.96
N ASP A 266 18.37 -40.46 -19.54
CA ASP A 266 19.28 -39.42 -20.01
C ASP A 266 19.74 -38.59 -18.82
N THR A 267 21.04 -38.52 -18.55
CA THR A 267 21.59 -37.82 -17.37
C THR A 267 21.35 -36.31 -17.41
N ASN A 268 21.26 -35.72 -18.60
CA ASN A 268 21.03 -34.29 -18.71
C ASN A 268 19.56 -33.96 -18.42
N LEU A 269 18.63 -34.77 -18.96
CA LEU A 269 17.20 -34.57 -18.74
C LEU A 269 16.75 -34.93 -17.31
N ASP A 270 17.39 -35.90 -16.65
CA ASP A 270 17.00 -36.36 -15.30
C ASP A 270 17.11 -35.27 -14.22
N ALA A 271 18.00 -34.29 -14.42
CA ALA A 271 18.25 -33.17 -13.52
C ALA A 271 17.22 -32.02 -13.66
N ILE A 272 16.63 -31.86 -14.85
CA ILE A 272 15.85 -30.67 -15.24
C ILE A 272 14.37 -30.95 -15.54
N ALA A 273 13.95 -32.22 -15.58
CA ALA A 273 12.63 -32.61 -16.07
C ALA A 273 12.04 -33.81 -15.35
N TRP A 274 10.72 -33.78 -15.15
CA TRP A 274 9.92 -34.98 -14.88
C TRP A 274 9.47 -35.62 -16.20
N TYR A 275 9.96 -36.80 -16.54
CA TYR A 275 9.66 -37.49 -17.79
C TYR A 275 9.57 -39.00 -17.58
N CYS A 276 9.18 -39.77 -18.60
CA CYS A 276 8.90 -41.21 -18.46
C CYS A 276 10.08 -42.07 -17.93
N GLY A 277 11.29 -41.52 -17.81
CA GLY A 277 12.40 -42.18 -17.14
C GLY A 277 12.38 -42.08 -15.61
N ASN A 278 11.77 -41.04 -15.04
CA ASN A 278 11.86 -40.67 -13.62
C ASN A 278 10.55 -40.26 -12.94
N SER A 279 9.48 -40.00 -13.70
CA SER A 279 8.18 -39.49 -13.22
C SER A 279 7.24 -40.57 -12.66
N HIS A 280 7.59 -41.85 -12.78
CA HIS A 280 6.68 -42.95 -12.41
C HIS A 280 5.27 -42.86 -13.05
N ASP A 281 5.18 -42.28 -14.27
CA ASP A 281 3.93 -42.03 -15.02
C ASP A 281 2.96 -41.00 -14.38
N THR A 282 3.40 -40.14 -13.45
CA THR A 282 2.59 -39.08 -12.80
C THR A 282 3.24 -37.69 -12.86
N THR A 283 2.43 -36.63 -12.73
CA THR A 283 2.87 -35.23 -12.56
C THR A 283 3.41 -34.97 -11.15
N TYR A 284 4.26 -33.95 -11.02
CA TYR A 284 4.88 -33.50 -9.77
C TYR A 284 4.66 -32.00 -9.59
N ARG A 285 4.77 -31.53 -8.34
CA ARG A 285 4.83 -30.10 -8.02
C ARG A 285 5.96 -29.43 -8.81
N GLY A 286 5.65 -28.28 -9.43
CA GLY A 286 6.63 -27.48 -10.17
C GLY A 286 7.75 -26.97 -9.28
N GLY A 287 8.92 -26.71 -9.87
CA GLY A 287 10.08 -26.18 -9.16
C GLY A 287 10.98 -27.23 -8.48
N GLN A 288 10.65 -28.52 -8.61
CA GLN A 288 11.40 -29.63 -8.00
C GLN A 288 12.62 -30.10 -8.83
N LYS A 289 12.93 -29.41 -9.92
CA LYS A 289 14.05 -29.68 -10.84
C LYS A 289 14.96 -28.45 -10.99
N GLU A 290 16.15 -28.63 -11.55
CA GLU A 290 17.04 -27.50 -11.85
C GLU A 290 16.37 -26.56 -12.87
N PRO A 291 16.29 -25.23 -12.62
CA PRO A 291 15.77 -24.26 -13.58
C PRO A 291 16.76 -24.01 -14.72
N ASN A 292 16.33 -23.28 -15.75
CA ASN A 292 17.23 -22.75 -16.77
C ASN A 292 17.89 -21.42 -16.35
N ASP A 293 18.78 -20.87 -17.19
CA ASP A 293 19.55 -19.64 -16.92
C ASP A 293 18.69 -18.35 -16.77
N PHE A 294 17.38 -18.41 -17.06
CA PHE A 294 16.43 -17.33 -16.75
C PHE A 294 15.69 -17.54 -15.41
N GLY A 295 15.85 -18.68 -14.74
CA GLY A 295 15.12 -18.99 -13.51
C GLY A 295 13.76 -19.65 -13.74
N VAL A 296 13.48 -20.13 -14.96
CA VAL A 296 12.22 -20.81 -15.30
C VAL A 296 12.37 -22.31 -15.14
N TYR A 297 11.40 -22.94 -14.46
CA TYR A 297 11.35 -24.34 -14.08
C TYR A 297 10.43 -25.15 -14.98
N ASP A 298 10.68 -26.46 -15.04
CA ASP A 298 9.83 -27.48 -15.68
C ASP A 298 9.44 -27.21 -17.15
N MET A 299 10.14 -26.27 -17.83
CA MET A 299 10.03 -26.00 -19.28
C MET A 299 10.26 -27.23 -20.16
N LEU A 300 10.70 -28.36 -19.59
CA LEU A 300 10.80 -29.66 -20.23
C LEU A 300 10.27 -30.72 -19.26
N GLY A 301 9.37 -31.59 -19.72
CA GLY A 301 8.79 -32.64 -18.88
C GLY A 301 7.43 -32.27 -18.29
N ASN A 302 7.15 -32.79 -17.10
CA ASN A 302 5.96 -32.62 -16.25
C ASN A 302 4.62 -32.62 -17.01
N VAL A 303 4.14 -31.49 -17.54
CA VAL A 303 3.05 -31.45 -18.53
C VAL A 303 3.47 -30.78 -19.85
N TRP A 304 2.82 -31.20 -20.93
CA TRP A 304 2.86 -30.49 -22.20
C TRP A 304 2.09 -29.18 -22.04
N GLU A 305 2.58 -28.09 -22.62
CA GLU A 305 2.03 -26.77 -22.38
C GLU A 305 1.36 -26.19 -23.63
N TRP A 306 0.12 -25.71 -23.49
CA TRP A 306 -0.55 -24.93 -24.53
C TRP A 306 0.18 -23.62 -24.83
N THR A 307 0.21 -23.25 -26.11
CA THR A 307 0.68 -21.94 -26.59
C THR A 307 -0.42 -21.26 -27.40
N TRP A 308 -0.28 -19.95 -27.65
CA TRP A 308 -1.21 -19.17 -28.47
C TRP A 308 -1.37 -19.73 -29.90
N ASP A 309 -0.32 -20.32 -30.45
CA ASP A 309 -0.14 -20.47 -31.89
C ASP A 309 -0.98 -21.56 -32.57
N TRP A 310 -1.43 -21.28 -33.79
CA TRP A 310 -1.89 -22.30 -34.73
C TRP A 310 -0.71 -23.00 -35.39
N TYR A 311 -0.69 -24.33 -35.35
CA TYR A 311 0.40 -25.14 -35.88
C TYR A 311 0.51 -25.01 -37.41
N ASN A 312 1.70 -24.60 -37.86
CA ASN A 312 2.11 -24.63 -39.26
C ASN A 312 3.36 -25.50 -39.41
N GLN A 313 3.35 -26.40 -40.41
CA GLN A 313 4.46 -27.31 -40.70
C GLN A 313 5.75 -26.58 -41.10
N ALA A 314 5.65 -25.37 -41.66
CA ALA A 314 6.80 -24.56 -42.01
C ALA A 314 6.80 -23.25 -41.22
N TYR A 315 7.91 -22.98 -40.52
CA TYR A 315 8.17 -21.67 -39.94
C TYR A 315 8.28 -20.59 -41.03
N PRO A 316 7.90 -19.32 -40.75
CA PRO A 316 7.86 -18.24 -41.74
C PRO A 316 9.24 -17.78 -42.26
N GLY A 317 10.33 -18.26 -41.67
CA GLY A 317 11.69 -17.78 -41.92
C GLY A 317 12.12 -16.76 -40.87
N THR A 318 13.13 -15.94 -41.14
CA THR A 318 13.54 -14.88 -40.20
C THR A 318 12.42 -13.86 -40.03
N VAL A 319 12.04 -13.60 -38.78
CA VAL A 319 10.81 -12.90 -38.41
C VAL A 319 11.01 -12.12 -37.10
N THR A 320 10.27 -11.03 -36.96
CA THR A 320 10.14 -10.24 -35.73
C THR A 320 8.70 -10.41 -35.26
N ASP A 321 8.50 -10.67 -33.96
CA ASP A 321 7.20 -10.85 -33.31
C ASP A 321 6.26 -11.74 -34.15
N PRO A 322 6.58 -13.05 -34.30
CA PRO A 322 5.95 -13.92 -35.28
C PRO A 322 4.46 -14.18 -34.99
N GLU A 323 3.63 -13.38 -35.65
CA GLU A 323 2.18 -13.55 -35.62
C GLU A 323 1.71 -14.93 -36.10
N SER A 324 0.73 -15.46 -35.38
CA SER A 324 0.10 -16.72 -35.74
C SER A 324 -0.83 -16.56 -36.95
N PRO A 325 -1.04 -17.61 -37.78
CA PRO A 325 -2.08 -17.61 -38.80
C PRO A 325 -3.46 -17.24 -38.22
N ALA A 326 -4.31 -16.56 -39.00
CA ALA A 326 -5.64 -16.16 -38.53
C ALA A 326 -6.57 -17.36 -38.22
N ASP A 327 -6.37 -18.49 -38.90
CA ASP A 327 -7.11 -19.73 -38.72
C ASP A 327 -6.21 -20.97 -38.81
N GLY A 328 -6.67 -22.09 -38.23
CA GLY A 328 -5.95 -23.36 -38.22
C GLY A 328 -6.82 -24.52 -37.75
N TYR A 329 -6.25 -25.74 -37.80
CA TYR A 329 -6.92 -26.96 -37.31
C TYR A 329 -6.38 -27.45 -35.97
N PHE A 330 -5.11 -27.13 -35.65
CA PHE A 330 -4.44 -27.61 -34.45
C PHE A 330 -3.67 -26.45 -33.81
N LYS A 331 -3.74 -26.32 -32.50
CA LYS A 331 -2.91 -25.41 -31.70
C LYS A 331 -1.59 -26.07 -31.32
N VAL A 332 -0.54 -25.26 -31.20
CA VAL A 332 0.81 -25.69 -30.85
C VAL A 332 0.89 -25.98 -29.35
N VAL A 333 1.63 -27.04 -29.03
CA VAL A 333 1.86 -27.53 -27.67
C VAL A 333 3.36 -27.89 -27.50
N ARG A 334 3.96 -27.54 -26.36
CA ARG A 334 5.43 -27.56 -26.13
C ARG A 334 5.81 -28.17 -24.76
N GLY A 335 7.10 -28.26 -24.44
CA GLY A 335 7.63 -28.81 -23.18
C GLY A 335 8.04 -30.28 -23.27
N GLY A 336 7.07 -31.18 -23.35
CA GLY A 336 7.29 -32.59 -23.03
C GLY A 336 6.23 -33.06 -22.05
N ALA A 337 6.43 -34.19 -21.36
CA ALA A 337 5.54 -34.58 -20.27
C ALA A 337 6.15 -35.67 -19.37
N CYS A 338 5.57 -35.80 -18.19
CA CYS A 338 5.81 -36.89 -17.26
C CYS A 338 5.63 -38.26 -17.92
N ARG A 339 4.64 -38.43 -18.81
CA ARG A 339 4.26 -39.73 -19.37
C ARG A 339 4.50 -39.84 -20.87
N PHE A 340 4.92 -41.03 -21.31
CA PHE A 340 5.21 -41.41 -22.71
C PHE A 340 6.29 -40.59 -23.45
N ALA A 341 6.64 -39.40 -22.99
CA ALA A 341 7.69 -38.55 -23.57
C ALA A 341 9.08 -38.99 -23.10
N GLY A 342 9.75 -39.83 -23.91
CA GLY A 342 11.19 -40.07 -23.80
C GLY A 342 12.01 -38.84 -24.18
N ALA A 343 13.33 -38.87 -23.96
CA ALA A 343 14.22 -37.73 -24.12
C ALA A 343 14.14 -36.97 -25.47
N VAL A 344 13.81 -37.66 -26.58
CA VAL A 344 13.60 -37.02 -27.90
C VAL A 344 12.31 -36.19 -28.03
N TYR A 345 11.38 -36.34 -27.07
CA TYR A 345 10.12 -35.60 -26.97
C TYR A 345 10.21 -34.39 -26.04
N ASN A 346 11.00 -34.45 -24.97
CA ASN A 346 11.25 -33.30 -24.08
C ASN A 346 12.43 -32.45 -24.59
N ARG A 347 12.47 -32.11 -25.89
CA ARG A 347 13.50 -31.22 -26.45
C ARG A 347 12.96 -29.80 -26.58
N LEU A 348 13.82 -28.82 -26.38
CA LEU A 348 13.52 -27.39 -26.57
C LEU A 348 12.81 -27.11 -27.91
N ALA A 349 13.29 -27.69 -29.00
CA ALA A 349 12.73 -27.53 -30.34
C ALA A 349 11.56 -28.47 -30.69
N ARG A 350 11.05 -29.30 -29.77
CA ARG A 350 10.01 -30.30 -30.07
C ARG A 350 8.61 -29.67 -30.04
N ARG A 351 8.02 -29.54 -31.23
CA ARG A 351 6.66 -29.05 -31.45
C ARG A 351 5.66 -30.21 -31.54
N VAL A 352 4.61 -30.24 -30.73
CA VAL A 352 3.41 -31.06 -31.02
C VAL A 352 2.22 -30.15 -31.26
N ALA A 353 1.11 -30.71 -31.75
CA ALA A 353 -0.10 -29.95 -32.02
C ALA A 353 -1.34 -30.81 -31.78
N GLN A 354 -2.38 -30.19 -31.24
CA GLN A 354 -3.66 -30.83 -30.89
C GLN A 354 -4.83 -29.93 -31.27
N THR A 355 -6.05 -30.48 -31.41
CA THR A 355 -7.24 -29.65 -31.62
C THR A 355 -7.49 -28.80 -30.37
N PRO A 356 -8.00 -27.56 -30.48
CA PRO A 356 -8.05 -26.65 -29.33
C PRO A 356 -8.99 -27.12 -28.20
N GLY A 357 -10.05 -27.88 -28.51
CA GLY A 357 -10.90 -28.56 -27.52
C GLY A 357 -10.33 -29.89 -26.97
N TRP A 358 -9.14 -30.32 -27.40
CA TRP A 358 -8.54 -31.56 -26.88
C TRP A 358 -8.12 -31.39 -25.42
N ARG A 359 -8.29 -32.43 -24.62
CA ARG A 359 -7.86 -32.52 -23.22
C ARG A 359 -7.15 -33.84 -23.01
N ASP A 360 -6.09 -33.84 -22.23
CA ASP A 360 -5.40 -35.07 -21.82
C ASP A 360 -4.66 -34.84 -20.50
N PHE A 361 -4.42 -35.93 -19.77
CA PHE A 361 -3.89 -35.90 -18.40
C PHE A 361 -2.41 -35.49 -18.28
N TYR A 362 -1.83 -35.07 -19.40
CA TYR A 362 -0.45 -34.65 -19.54
C TYR A 362 -0.36 -33.32 -20.28
N ILE A 363 -1.46 -32.58 -20.44
CA ILE A 363 -1.48 -31.25 -21.07
C ILE A 363 -2.04 -30.23 -20.07
N GLY A 364 -1.21 -29.26 -19.72
CA GLY A 364 -1.52 -28.06 -18.96
C GLY A 364 -1.09 -26.81 -19.71
N PHE A 365 -0.70 -25.76 -19.00
CA PHE A 365 -0.19 -24.52 -19.59
C PHE A 365 0.59 -23.69 -18.55
N ARG A 366 1.29 -22.68 -19.07
CA ARG A 366 1.85 -21.58 -18.28
C ARG A 366 1.42 -20.25 -18.90
N VAL A 367 1.56 -19.15 -18.15
CA VAL A 367 1.05 -17.84 -18.55
C VAL A 367 2.19 -16.83 -18.74
N VAL A 368 1.98 -15.87 -19.65
CA VAL A 368 2.86 -14.71 -19.86
C VAL A 368 2.07 -13.41 -19.91
N ARG A 369 2.76 -12.28 -19.79
CA ARG A 369 2.26 -10.96 -20.20
C ARG A 369 3.37 -10.11 -20.81
N THR A 370 3.03 -9.21 -21.73
CA THR A 370 4.01 -8.35 -22.42
C THR A 370 4.44 -7.17 -21.53
N LEU A 371 5.73 -6.83 -21.55
CA LEU A 371 6.29 -5.60 -21.00
C LEU A 371 6.82 -4.72 -22.16
N PRO A 372 6.21 -3.57 -22.46
CA PRO A 372 6.62 -2.72 -23.58
C PRO A 372 8.02 -2.10 -23.39
N GLU A 373 8.76 -1.90 -24.50
CA GLU A 373 10.12 -1.31 -24.49
C GLU A 373 10.21 0.00 -23.69
N SER A 374 11.32 0.17 -22.95
CA SER A 374 11.51 1.27 -22.00
C SER A 374 11.51 2.66 -22.63
N GLY A 375 10.43 3.41 -22.40
CA GLY A 375 10.21 4.77 -22.88
C GLY A 375 9.44 5.61 -21.87
N ALA A 376 9.99 5.70 -20.65
CA ALA A 376 9.24 5.76 -19.39
C ALA A 376 8.42 4.47 -19.16
N LYS A 377 8.06 4.17 -17.91
CA LYS A 377 6.85 3.39 -17.70
C LYS A 377 5.72 4.28 -18.25
N PRO A 378 4.86 3.83 -19.17
CA PRO A 378 3.51 4.34 -19.16
C PRO A 378 3.01 3.98 -17.75
N PHE A 379 2.82 5.00 -16.92
CA PHE A 379 1.74 4.91 -15.95
C PHE A 379 0.50 4.76 -16.82
N VAL A 380 0.10 3.51 -17.07
CA VAL A 380 -1.31 3.21 -17.15
C VAL A 380 -1.80 3.72 -15.81
N ALA A 381 -2.46 4.88 -15.83
CA ALA A 381 -3.29 5.29 -14.73
C ALA A 381 -4.14 4.07 -14.42
N THR A 382 -3.93 3.52 -13.23
CA THR A 382 -4.70 2.41 -12.70
C THR A 382 -6.14 2.71 -13.08
N ALA A 383 -6.76 1.84 -13.88
CA ALA A 383 -8.20 1.96 -14.11
C ALA A 383 -8.79 2.09 -12.70
N PRO A 384 -9.44 3.21 -12.35
CA PRO A 384 -9.42 3.69 -10.97
C PRO A 384 -9.83 2.58 -10.01
N ILE A 385 -9.20 2.50 -8.83
CA ILE A 385 -9.62 1.56 -7.77
C ILE A 385 -10.96 2.04 -7.11
N VAL A 386 -11.87 2.51 -7.96
CA VAL A 386 -13.24 2.95 -7.71
C VAL A 386 -14.20 1.75 -7.77
N ASP A 387 -13.86 0.70 -8.53
CA ASP A 387 -14.63 -0.55 -8.56
C ASP A 387 -14.34 -1.48 -7.36
N GLN A 388 -13.36 -1.14 -6.50
CA GLN A 388 -13.09 -1.83 -5.22
C GLN A 388 -13.07 -0.89 -3.99
N VAL A 389 -13.81 0.22 -4.03
CA VAL A 389 -14.22 0.88 -2.78
C VAL A 389 -15.36 0.07 -2.17
N ASP A 390 -15.02 -1.11 -1.65
CA ASP A 390 -15.95 -2.01 -0.99
C ASP A 390 -16.66 -1.26 0.15
N GLN A 391 -17.98 -1.18 0.03
CA GLN A 391 -18.90 -0.50 0.95
C GLN A 391 -18.89 1.04 0.95
N VAL A 392 -18.87 1.68 -0.23
CA VAL A 392 -19.44 3.04 -0.36
C VAL A 392 -20.96 2.98 -0.18
N PRO A 393 -21.55 3.67 0.83
CA PRO A 393 -23.00 3.86 0.89
C PRO A 393 -23.47 4.66 -0.33
N ALA A 394 -24.60 4.29 -0.92
CA ALA A 394 -25.08 4.88 -2.18
C ALA A 394 -25.38 6.41 -2.14
N ASP A 395 -25.39 7.02 -0.95
CA ASP A 395 -25.36 8.46 -0.71
C ASP A 395 -24.60 8.69 0.63
N TYR A 396 -23.62 9.59 0.69
CA TYR A 396 -23.00 10.02 1.96
C TYR A 396 -23.89 11.04 2.71
N PRO A 397 -23.87 11.09 4.05
CA PRO A 397 -24.76 11.97 4.82
C PRO A 397 -24.37 13.46 4.72
N ASP A 398 -25.26 14.27 4.12
CA ASP A 398 -25.10 15.72 3.93
C ASP A 398 -25.46 16.59 5.14
N GLU A 399 -26.02 15.98 6.20
CA GLU A 399 -26.29 16.66 7.47
C GLU A 399 -26.06 15.69 8.65
N LEU A 400 -25.93 16.24 9.87
CA LEU A 400 -25.85 15.43 11.09
C LEU A 400 -27.15 14.60 11.24
N PRO A 401 -27.09 13.25 11.26
CA PRO A 401 -28.27 12.39 11.12
C PRO A 401 -29.15 12.30 12.38
N PHE A 402 -28.83 13.07 13.43
CA PHE A 402 -29.54 13.11 14.70
C PHE A 402 -29.50 14.52 15.33
N GLU A 403 -30.51 14.87 16.12
CA GLU A 403 -30.45 16.07 16.97
C GLU A 403 -29.49 15.84 18.15
N PHE A 404 -28.43 16.65 18.24
CA PHE A 404 -27.53 16.67 19.39
C PHE A 404 -27.43 18.08 19.96
N THR A 405 -27.60 18.24 21.28
CA THR A 405 -27.52 19.55 21.95
C THR A 405 -26.85 19.42 23.31
N ARG A 406 -26.12 20.46 23.74
CA ARG A 406 -25.58 20.57 25.11
C ARG A 406 -25.84 21.97 25.70
N PRO A 407 -25.75 22.14 27.04
CA PRO A 407 -26.03 23.43 27.67
C PRO A 407 -25.07 24.53 27.21
N SER A 408 -25.62 25.60 26.61
CA SER A 408 -24.82 26.77 26.23
C SER A 408 -24.23 27.49 27.45
N VAL A 409 -22.91 27.44 27.59
CA VAL A 409 -22.11 28.22 28.56
C VAL A 409 -21.61 29.53 27.92
N GLY A 410 -21.49 30.59 28.71
CA GLY A 410 -20.99 31.90 28.25
C GLY A 410 -22.04 32.81 27.60
N GLY A 411 -21.71 34.10 27.44
CA GLY A 411 -22.54 35.08 26.74
C GLY A 411 -22.24 35.10 25.24
N PRO A 412 -23.25 35.18 24.35
CA PRO A 412 -23.06 35.07 22.91
C PRO A 412 -22.13 36.14 22.35
N MET A 413 -21.48 35.83 21.22
CA MET A 413 -20.83 36.83 20.39
C MET A 413 -21.88 37.72 19.73
N THR A 414 -21.58 39.02 19.66
CA THR A 414 -22.33 39.97 18.86
C THR A 414 -21.97 39.80 17.38
N GLN A 415 -22.85 40.24 16.48
CA GLN A 415 -22.56 40.19 15.04
C GLN A 415 -21.26 40.96 14.69
N GLU A 416 -21.01 42.10 15.35
CA GLU A 416 -19.79 42.89 15.19
C GLU A 416 -18.52 42.11 15.60
N GLU A 417 -18.58 41.27 16.64
CA GLU A 417 -17.47 40.39 17.03
C GLU A 417 -17.24 39.25 16.01
N ILE A 418 -18.32 38.66 15.48
CA ILE A 418 -18.27 37.59 14.47
C ILE A 418 -17.72 38.11 13.14
N ASP A 419 -18.21 39.26 12.69
CA ASP A 419 -17.79 39.91 11.45
C ASP A 419 -16.32 40.35 11.54
N ALA A 420 -15.89 40.90 12.68
CA ALA A 420 -14.50 41.26 12.92
C ALA A 420 -13.56 40.05 12.96
N PHE A 421 -13.98 38.94 13.58
CA PHE A 421 -13.21 37.69 13.57
C PHE A 421 -13.11 37.11 12.15
N THR A 422 -14.22 37.06 11.42
CA THR A 422 -14.26 36.57 10.03
C THR A 422 -13.35 37.39 9.12
N ALA A 423 -13.44 38.72 9.18
CA ALA A 423 -12.59 39.62 8.41
C ALA A 423 -11.10 39.47 8.76
N LYS A 424 -10.76 39.23 10.04
CA LYS A 424 -9.39 38.98 10.48
C LYS A 424 -8.83 37.68 9.89
N ILE A 425 -9.52 36.55 10.08
CA ILE A 425 -8.99 35.23 9.66
C ILE A 425 -8.92 35.12 8.15
N THR A 426 -10.00 35.47 7.43
CA THR A 426 -9.99 35.44 5.97
C THR A 426 -9.03 36.48 5.38
N GLY A 427 -8.90 37.65 6.03
CA GLY A 427 -7.90 38.66 5.68
C GLY A 427 -6.47 38.17 5.86
N PHE A 428 -6.17 37.42 6.94
CA PHE A 428 -4.88 36.76 7.12
C PHE A 428 -4.60 35.78 5.96
N LEU A 429 -5.48 34.80 5.72
CA LEU A 429 -5.31 33.78 4.68
C LEU A 429 -5.08 34.39 3.28
N LYS A 430 -5.80 35.47 2.96
CA LYS A 430 -5.65 36.23 1.71
C LYS A 430 -4.32 36.97 1.62
N ASN A 431 -3.93 37.67 2.69
CA ASN A 431 -2.74 38.52 2.70
C ASN A 431 -1.43 37.73 2.81
N SER A 432 -1.45 36.55 3.45
CA SER A 432 -0.33 35.59 3.45
C SER A 432 -0.29 34.74 2.18
N ASN A 433 -1.29 34.81 1.31
CA ASN A 433 -1.42 33.95 0.13
C ASN A 433 -1.33 32.45 0.49
N TYR A 434 -1.95 32.05 1.61
CA TYR A 434 -1.63 30.84 2.36
C TYR A 434 -1.63 29.55 1.52
N LEU A 435 -2.64 29.38 0.66
CA LEU A 435 -2.80 28.16 -0.16
C LEU A 435 -1.72 28.05 -1.23
N HIS A 436 -1.37 29.16 -1.87
CA HIS A 436 -0.23 29.23 -2.78
C HIS A 436 1.09 29.00 -2.03
N TRP A 437 1.26 29.54 -0.83
CA TRP A 437 2.45 29.26 -0.01
C TRP A 437 2.60 27.77 0.23
N LEU A 438 1.53 27.06 0.61
CA LEU A 438 1.53 25.60 0.71
C LEU A 438 1.91 24.92 -0.61
N GLN A 439 1.33 25.34 -1.73
CA GLN A 439 1.68 24.82 -3.06
C GLN A 439 3.17 25.02 -3.37
N TRP A 440 3.77 26.15 -2.98
CA TRP A 440 5.18 26.46 -3.29
C TRP A 440 6.19 25.80 -2.35
N VAL A 441 5.87 25.63 -1.05
CA VAL A 441 6.81 25.03 -0.08
C VAL A 441 6.63 23.52 0.08
N SER A 442 5.49 22.97 -0.30
CA SER A 442 5.30 21.52 -0.36
C SER A 442 6.02 20.93 -1.58
N HIS A 443 6.68 19.82 -1.36
CA HIS A 443 7.60 19.18 -2.30
C HIS A 443 7.55 17.66 -2.12
N GLY A 444 8.35 16.94 -2.90
CA GLY A 444 8.23 15.52 -3.14
C GLY A 444 8.90 15.27 -4.48
N MET A 445 8.33 14.46 -5.37
CA MET A 445 8.82 14.35 -6.75
C MET A 445 8.10 15.33 -7.68
N ALA A 446 8.84 16.24 -8.33
CA ALA A 446 8.26 17.18 -9.29
C ALA A 446 7.84 16.50 -10.61
N PRO A 447 6.76 16.94 -11.30
CA PRO A 447 6.33 16.37 -12.58
C PRO A 447 7.37 16.43 -13.71
N GLU A 448 8.21 17.46 -13.73
CA GLU A 448 9.29 17.65 -14.69
C GLU A 448 10.60 16.93 -14.34
N ASN A 449 10.58 16.02 -13.35
CA ASN A 449 11.77 15.29 -12.92
C ASN A 449 12.46 14.56 -14.09
N PRO A 450 13.81 14.47 -14.09
CA PRO A 450 14.57 14.01 -15.25
C PRO A 450 14.38 12.53 -15.62
N GLY A 451 13.65 11.75 -14.81
CA GLY A 451 13.31 10.35 -15.09
C GLY A 451 11.88 10.12 -15.59
N GLY A 452 11.00 11.13 -15.54
CA GLY A 452 9.56 10.93 -15.77
C GLY A 452 8.90 10.03 -14.72
N LEU A 453 9.45 10.01 -13.51
CA LEU A 453 8.97 9.21 -12.38
C LEU A 453 7.66 9.78 -11.82
N PRO A 454 6.84 8.98 -11.08
CA PRO A 454 5.59 9.45 -10.49
C PRO A 454 5.79 10.69 -9.60
N ASP A 455 5.00 11.74 -9.88
CA ASP A 455 4.99 12.99 -9.14
C ASP A 455 4.16 12.88 -7.85
N TYR A 456 4.56 13.60 -6.80
CA TYR A 456 3.78 13.73 -5.57
C TYR A 456 4.24 14.95 -4.76
N LYS A 457 3.41 15.39 -3.81
CA LYS A 457 3.80 16.35 -2.77
C LYS A 457 3.39 15.88 -1.37
N LEU A 458 4.24 16.22 -0.41
CA LEU A 458 4.00 16.10 1.02
C LEU A 458 4.47 17.42 1.70
N PHE A 459 4.01 17.69 2.92
CA PHE A 459 4.53 18.79 3.71
C PHE A 459 5.60 18.24 4.67
N TYR A 460 6.86 18.25 4.25
CA TYR A 460 7.99 17.90 5.09
C TYR A 460 8.26 18.98 6.15
N GLY A 461 8.60 18.56 7.38
CA GLY A 461 8.80 19.42 8.53
C GLY A 461 10.27 19.74 8.81
N ASP A 462 11.16 18.77 8.64
CA ASP A 462 12.56 18.85 9.09
C ASP A 462 13.51 19.50 8.06
N ILE A 463 13.05 20.63 7.50
CA ILE A 463 13.66 21.29 6.33
C ILE A 463 14.50 22.50 6.70
N SER A 464 15.76 22.48 6.25
CA SER A 464 16.60 23.68 6.17
C SER A 464 16.43 24.33 4.80
N LEU A 465 15.75 25.48 4.77
CA LEU A 465 15.50 26.24 3.54
C LEU A 465 16.60 27.31 3.34
N THR A 466 17.24 27.30 2.16
CA THR A 466 18.28 28.28 1.79
C THR A 466 17.97 28.93 0.44
N LYS A 467 18.13 30.26 0.36
CA LYS A 467 18.00 31.04 -0.86
C LYS A 467 19.36 31.44 -1.43
N ALA A 468 19.58 31.19 -2.73
CA ALA A 468 20.77 31.63 -3.44
C ALA A 468 20.43 32.06 -4.87
N SER A 469 20.69 33.33 -5.21
CA SER A 469 20.50 33.89 -6.56
C SER A 469 19.10 33.68 -7.14
N GLY A 470 18.07 33.62 -6.28
CA GLY A 470 16.66 33.40 -6.68
C GLY A 470 16.23 31.94 -6.80
N VAL A 471 17.11 30.98 -6.50
CA VAL A 471 16.76 29.56 -6.30
C VAL A 471 16.57 29.30 -4.81
N LEU A 472 15.59 28.46 -4.44
CA LEU A 472 15.48 27.90 -3.09
C LEU A 472 15.95 26.45 -3.07
N THR A 473 16.70 26.10 -2.03
CA THR A 473 17.12 24.73 -1.74
C THR A 473 16.44 24.24 -0.47
N PHE A 474 15.70 23.15 -0.59
CA PHE A 474 15.02 22.42 0.47
C PHE A 474 15.93 21.26 0.88
N THR A 475 16.76 21.47 1.89
CA THR A 475 17.66 20.42 2.40
C THR A 475 16.97 19.70 3.56
N HIS A 476 16.73 18.40 3.41
CA HIS A 476 16.19 17.56 4.47
C HIS A 476 17.28 17.34 5.52
N THR A 477 17.04 17.81 6.75
CA THR A 477 18.05 17.82 7.83
C THR A 477 17.71 16.93 9.01
N GLY A 478 16.45 16.53 9.16
CA GLY A 478 15.98 15.50 10.10
C GLY A 478 15.23 14.39 9.35
N PHE A 479 14.71 13.41 10.09
CA PHE A 479 14.12 12.21 9.51
C PHE A 479 12.61 12.28 9.27
N ASP A 480 11.97 13.43 9.53
CA ASP A 480 10.54 13.65 9.31
C ASP A 480 9.66 12.60 10.02
N ASP A 481 10.03 12.23 11.25
CA ASP A 481 9.43 11.13 12.04
C ASP A 481 7.90 11.21 12.17
N ASN A 482 7.33 12.42 12.09
CA ASN A 482 5.91 12.74 12.23
C ASN A 482 5.37 13.53 11.01
N LEU A 483 5.94 13.33 9.82
CA LEU A 483 5.60 13.98 8.54
C LEU A 483 4.10 14.18 8.30
N THR A 484 3.33 13.17 8.65
CA THR A 484 1.90 13.08 8.40
C THR A 484 1.04 13.87 9.40
N ILE A 485 1.56 14.31 10.55
CA ILE A 485 0.80 15.20 11.44
C ILE A 485 0.45 16.52 10.74
N PRO A 486 1.42 17.35 10.28
CA PRO A 486 1.10 18.58 9.55
C PRO A 486 0.47 18.26 8.17
N THR A 487 1.00 17.30 7.42
CA THR A 487 0.48 16.96 6.08
C THR A 487 -1.02 16.61 6.13
N SER A 488 -1.46 15.75 7.06
CA SER A 488 -2.88 15.37 7.18
C SER A 488 -3.76 16.57 7.51
N LYS A 489 -3.36 17.41 8.47
CA LYS A 489 -4.14 18.60 8.86
C LYS A 489 -4.30 19.57 7.69
N LEU A 490 -3.21 19.85 6.99
CA LEU A 490 -3.22 20.73 5.82
C LEU A 490 -4.09 20.14 4.71
N TYR A 491 -3.91 18.85 4.41
CA TYR A 491 -4.66 18.16 3.36
C TYR A 491 -6.17 18.19 3.61
N ASN A 492 -6.59 17.89 4.85
CA ASN A 492 -7.99 17.90 5.27
C ASN A 492 -8.68 19.24 4.97
N ASN A 493 -7.97 20.34 5.24
CA ASN A 493 -8.48 21.70 5.04
C ASN A 493 -8.40 22.19 3.58
N VAL A 494 -7.38 21.77 2.84
CA VAL A 494 -7.27 22.06 1.41
C VAL A 494 -8.38 21.33 0.64
N MET A 495 -8.72 20.09 1.00
CA MET A 495 -9.90 19.38 0.48
C MET A 495 -11.21 20.12 0.81
N ALA A 496 -11.40 20.55 2.06
CA ALA A 496 -12.57 21.31 2.48
C ALA A 496 -12.75 22.61 1.67
N TYR A 497 -11.65 23.32 1.40
CA TYR A 497 -11.66 24.52 0.57
C TYR A 497 -11.93 24.22 -0.91
N TYR A 498 -11.29 23.18 -1.48
CA TYR A 498 -11.54 22.74 -2.85
C TYR A 498 -13.02 22.37 -3.08
N LEU A 499 -13.59 21.53 -2.22
CA LEU A 499 -15.00 21.11 -2.32
C LEU A 499 -15.98 22.26 -2.13
N THR A 500 -15.59 23.27 -1.37
CA THR A 500 -16.37 24.49 -1.15
C THR A 500 -16.36 25.44 -2.37
N THR A 501 -15.19 25.62 -3.00
CA THR A 501 -14.93 26.73 -3.93
C THR A 501 -14.80 26.31 -5.38
N GLY A 502 -14.44 25.06 -5.65
CA GLY A 502 -14.00 24.59 -6.96
C GLY A 502 -12.66 25.19 -7.42
N ASP A 503 -11.87 25.73 -6.50
CA ASP A 503 -10.57 26.35 -6.81
C ASP A 503 -9.58 25.35 -7.42
N ALA A 504 -9.01 25.70 -8.57
CA ALA A 504 -8.19 24.79 -9.36
C ALA A 504 -6.78 24.56 -8.78
N GLU A 505 -6.23 25.51 -8.02
CA GLU A 505 -4.92 25.33 -7.38
C GLU A 505 -5.05 24.50 -6.10
N ALA A 506 -6.13 24.71 -5.34
CA ALA A 506 -6.50 23.80 -4.27
C ALA A 506 -6.76 22.39 -4.80
N GLY A 507 -7.48 22.24 -5.92
CA GLY A 507 -7.67 20.94 -6.58
C GLY A 507 -6.35 20.29 -7.01
N ARG A 508 -5.41 21.06 -7.56
CA ARG A 508 -4.05 20.59 -7.86
C ARG A 508 -3.34 20.09 -6.59
N LEU A 509 -3.34 20.86 -5.51
CA LEU A 509 -2.71 20.48 -4.25
C LEU A 509 -3.40 19.25 -3.62
N VAL A 510 -4.73 19.13 -3.73
CA VAL A 510 -5.47 17.92 -3.31
C VAL A 510 -4.95 16.69 -4.06
N LYS A 511 -4.79 16.77 -5.39
CA LYS A 511 -4.27 15.67 -6.22
C LYS A 511 -2.81 15.35 -5.87
N GLU A 512 -1.95 16.36 -5.75
CA GLU A 512 -0.53 16.16 -5.45
C GLU A 512 -0.31 15.58 -4.03
N TYR A 513 -1.15 15.95 -3.05
CA TYR A 513 -1.15 15.32 -1.71
C TYR A 513 -1.77 13.92 -1.70
N ALA A 514 -2.81 13.65 -2.49
CA ALA A 514 -3.37 12.30 -2.63
C ALA A 514 -2.29 11.32 -3.10
N LYS A 515 -1.58 11.69 -4.17
CA LYS A 515 -0.38 10.98 -4.64
C LYS A 515 0.71 10.89 -3.57
N GLY A 516 0.85 11.90 -2.71
CA GLY A 516 1.75 11.87 -1.56
C GLY A 516 1.45 10.77 -0.56
N TYR A 517 0.17 10.53 -0.26
CA TYR A 517 -0.24 9.39 0.59
C TYR A 517 0.08 8.06 -0.08
N VAL A 518 -0.33 7.88 -1.35
CA VAL A 518 -0.01 6.68 -2.14
C VAL A 518 1.51 6.46 -2.18
N ALA A 519 2.30 7.54 -2.30
CA ALA A 519 3.75 7.46 -2.34
C ALA A 519 4.39 6.93 -1.05
N LEU A 520 3.81 7.23 0.12
CA LEU A 520 4.26 6.67 1.40
C LEU A 520 4.07 5.14 1.48
N PHE A 521 3.11 4.58 0.74
CA PHE A 521 2.95 3.12 0.59
C PHE A 521 3.90 2.55 -0.45
N HIS A 522 4.00 3.20 -1.62
CA HIS A 522 4.94 2.81 -2.67
C HIS A 522 6.41 2.82 -2.22
N GLY A 523 6.79 3.66 -1.25
CA GLY A 523 8.10 3.61 -0.61
C GLY A 523 8.37 2.31 0.14
N MET A 524 7.33 1.60 0.57
CA MET A 524 7.38 0.30 1.25
C MET A 524 7.25 -0.89 0.28
N GLN A 525 7.45 -0.68 -1.03
CA GLN A 525 7.61 -1.74 -2.00
C GLN A 525 9.09 -2.03 -2.25
N TRP A 526 9.57 -3.24 -1.97
CA TRP A 526 10.91 -3.68 -2.38
C TRP A 526 10.91 -4.28 -3.79
N ALA A 527 12.06 -4.24 -4.44
CA ALA A 527 12.23 -4.63 -5.85
C ALA A 527 12.01 -6.14 -6.14
N GLU A 528 12.12 -6.99 -5.11
CA GLU A 528 11.98 -8.46 -5.21
C GLU A 528 10.55 -8.93 -4.90
N GLU A 529 9.65 -8.01 -4.52
CA GLU A 529 8.26 -8.31 -4.20
C GLU A 529 7.41 -8.44 -5.46
N GLU A 530 6.27 -9.13 -5.34
CA GLU A 530 5.34 -9.31 -6.45
C GLU A 530 4.79 -7.99 -7.00
N TYR A 531 4.36 -8.01 -8.25
CA TYR A 531 3.91 -6.83 -9.02
C TYR A 531 2.62 -6.15 -8.50
N GLU A 532 2.07 -6.58 -7.37
CA GLU A 532 0.97 -5.86 -6.71
C GLU A 532 1.55 -4.70 -5.86
N PRO A 533 1.01 -3.48 -5.98
CA PRO A 533 1.41 -2.37 -5.12
C PRO A 533 1.23 -2.68 -3.64
N GLU A 534 2.27 -2.45 -2.84
CA GLU A 534 2.16 -2.39 -1.38
C GLU A 534 1.11 -1.32 -1.04
N HIS A 535 0.06 -1.78 -0.37
CA HIS A 535 -1.18 -1.04 -0.10
C HIS A 535 -1.59 -1.13 1.38
N ARG A 536 -0.84 -1.90 2.19
CA ARG A 536 -1.14 -2.18 3.60
C ARG A 536 -0.11 -1.57 4.55
N ILE A 537 1.14 -1.44 4.12
CA ILE A 537 2.23 -0.92 4.95
C ILE A 537 2.62 0.49 4.52
N LEU A 538 2.44 1.44 5.44
CA LEU A 538 2.68 2.87 5.24
C LEU A 538 4.06 3.28 5.81
N ALA A 539 4.95 3.86 5.01
CA ALA A 539 6.18 4.48 5.52
C ALA A 539 5.87 5.68 6.43
N ARG A 540 6.77 6.07 7.33
CA ARG A 540 6.73 7.38 8.03
C ARG A 540 6.96 8.52 7.05
N ALA A 541 8.06 8.43 6.32
CA ALA A 541 8.52 9.39 5.32
C ALA A 541 9.27 8.66 4.19
N ILE A 542 9.31 9.29 3.02
CA ILE A 542 10.05 8.82 1.85
C ILE A 542 11.02 9.90 1.36
N PHE A 543 12.20 9.48 0.92
CA PHE A 543 13.28 10.36 0.46
C PHE A 543 13.80 9.79 -0.86
N THR A 544 13.45 10.47 -1.95
CA THR A 544 13.72 9.97 -3.31
C THR A 544 15.05 10.53 -3.84
N GLN A 545 15.11 10.88 -5.13
CA GLN A 545 16.28 11.46 -5.77
C GLN A 545 16.28 13.00 -5.69
N ASN A 546 17.46 13.59 -5.53
CA ASN A 546 17.62 15.04 -5.54
C ASN A 546 17.33 15.57 -6.96
N HIS A 547 16.59 16.66 -7.06
CA HIS A 547 16.19 17.22 -8.35
C HIS A 547 15.88 18.72 -8.26
N ASP A 548 16.01 19.39 -9.40
CA ASP A 548 15.52 20.75 -9.59
C ASP A 548 14.04 20.71 -10.00
N PHE A 549 13.29 21.74 -9.63
CA PHE A 549 11.91 21.96 -10.06
C PHE A 549 11.63 23.44 -10.37
N THR A 550 10.57 23.70 -11.13
CA THR A 550 10.10 25.04 -11.51
C THR A 550 8.61 25.17 -11.24
N GLU A 551 8.26 25.71 -10.09
CA GLU A 551 6.87 25.99 -9.72
C GLU A 551 6.36 27.26 -10.44
N GLU A 552 5.03 27.47 -10.43
CA GLU A 552 4.37 28.56 -11.14
C GLU A 552 5.04 29.94 -10.91
N GLY A 553 5.07 30.75 -11.98
CA GLY A 553 5.76 32.04 -12.00
C GLY A 553 7.25 31.95 -12.31
N GLY A 554 7.79 30.73 -12.48
CA GLY A 554 9.22 30.50 -12.69
C GLY A 554 10.00 30.45 -11.38
N ARG A 555 9.37 29.98 -10.31
CA ARG A 555 9.99 29.80 -8.98
C ARG A 555 10.87 28.56 -9.03
N LEU A 556 12.18 28.78 -9.02
CA LEU A 556 13.18 27.70 -9.11
C LEU A 556 13.44 27.11 -7.72
N GLY A 557 13.28 25.80 -7.61
CA GLY A 557 13.56 25.04 -6.39
C GLY A 557 14.54 23.88 -6.64
N HIS A 558 15.19 23.41 -5.58
CA HIS A 558 16.01 22.21 -5.55
C HIS A 558 15.69 21.42 -4.28
N VAL A 559 15.42 20.12 -4.39
CA VAL A 559 15.24 19.22 -3.25
C VAL A 559 16.51 18.42 -3.02
N ASP A 560 17.06 18.51 -1.82
CA ASP A 560 18.29 17.84 -1.40
C ASP A 560 18.00 16.87 -0.24
N TYR A 561 17.93 15.58 -0.58
CA TYR A 561 17.74 14.49 0.36
C TYR A 561 19.07 13.91 0.88
N ASP A 562 20.24 14.36 0.41
CA ASP A 562 21.50 13.65 0.72
C ASP A 562 21.86 13.57 2.22
N PRO A 563 21.52 14.54 3.10
CA PRO A 563 21.84 14.42 4.52
C PRO A 563 21.12 13.27 5.23
N VAL A 564 19.91 12.89 4.78
CA VAL A 564 19.11 11.81 5.39
C VAL A 564 19.43 10.42 4.84
N LYS A 565 20.25 10.31 3.80
CA LYS A 565 20.61 9.03 3.14
C LYS A 565 21.71 8.28 3.91
N HIS A 566 21.40 7.93 5.15
CA HIS A 566 22.27 7.11 6.00
C HIS A 566 21.43 6.22 6.93
N TYR A 567 21.98 5.06 7.29
CA TYR A 567 21.30 4.13 8.20
C TYR A 567 21.11 4.77 9.58
N SER A 568 19.87 4.75 10.07
CA SER A 568 19.54 4.99 11.48
C SER A 568 18.60 3.90 11.97
N TYR A 569 18.82 3.43 13.19
CA TYR A 569 18.03 2.38 13.85
C TYR A 569 17.62 2.88 15.23
N ASP A 570 16.62 3.76 15.25
CA ASP A 570 16.12 4.40 16.45
C ASP A 570 15.02 3.53 17.09
N TRP A 571 14.76 3.72 18.39
CA TRP A 571 13.76 2.94 19.14
C TRP A 571 12.33 3.07 18.59
N ASN A 572 12.05 4.12 17.82
CA ASN A 572 10.76 4.48 17.26
C ASN A 572 10.69 4.32 15.73
N ALA A 573 11.81 4.37 15.00
CA ALA A 573 11.85 4.37 13.54
C ALA A 573 13.23 3.98 12.98
N HIS A 574 13.28 3.28 11.84
CA HIS A 574 14.52 3.08 11.10
C HIS A 574 14.56 3.95 9.83
N THR A 575 15.72 4.50 9.51
CA THR A 575 16.04 5.11 8.21
C THR A 575 16.87 4.11 7.42
N ILE A 576 16.32 3.58 6.34
CA ILE A 576 16.91 2.47 5.57
C ILE A 576 16.85 2.76 4.05
N PRO A 577 17.80 2.25 3.26
CA PRO A 577 17.68 2.30 1.81
C PRO A 577 16.64 1.28 1.33
N ASN A 578 15.88 1.64 0.30
CA ASN A 578 15.09 0.72 -0.49
C ASN A 578 15.62 0.79 -1.95
N PRO A 579 16.65 -0.01 -2.28
CA PRO A 579 17.31 0.04 -3.58
C PRO A 579 16.44 -0.59 -4.67
N ASN A 580 16.53 -0.05 -5.89
CA ASN A 580 15.73 -0.49 -7.04
C ASN A 580 14.19 -0.43 -6.82
N ASN A 581 13.67 0.39 -5.90
CA ASN A 581 12.23 0.58 -5.70
C ASN A 581 11.54 0.85 -7.06
N PRO A 582 10.45 0.14 -7.39
CA PRO A 582 9.92 0.14 -8.75
C PRO A 582 9.30 1.48 -9.19
N TYR A 583 9.08 2.43 -8.28
CA TYR A 583 8.49 3.74 -8.59
C TYR A 583 9.54 4.82 -8.82
N TRP A 584 10.62 4.85 -8.02
CA TRP A 584 11.64 5.91 -8.08
C TRP A 584 13.10 5.45 -8.19
N GLY A 585 13.37 4.15 -8.28
CA GLY A 585 14.74 3.61 -8.29
C GLY A 585 15.33 3.57 -6.88
N ASP A 586 16.58 4.01 -6.70
CA ASP A 586 17.21 3.99 -5.37
C ASP A 586 16.64 5.10 -4.47
N ILE A 587 15.85 4.72 -3.47
CA ILE A 587 15.27 5.62 -2.48
C ILE A 587 15.75 5.29 -1.06
N TRP A 588 15.43 6.17 -0.13
CA TRP A 588 15.52 5.93 1.30
C TRP A 588 14.14 6.12 1.93
N VAL A 589 13.83 5.33 2.95
CA VAL A 589 12.56 5.39 3.67
C VAL A 589 12.79 5.46 5.17
N ARG A 590 11.92 6.21 5.85
CA ARG A 590 11.74 6.15 7.30
C ARG A 590 10.56 5.22 7.56
N ASN A 591 10.77 4.08 8.21
CA ASN A 591 9.73 3.06 8.42
C ASN A 591 9.19 3.06 9.88
N MET A 592 8.49 2.01 10.31
CA MET A 592 7.83 1.86 11.63
C MET A 592 6.81 2.97 11.93
N ARG A 593 5.78 3.13 11.08
CA ARG A 593 4.70 4.13 11.24
C ARG A 593 4.20 4.23 12.68
N SER A 594 4.25 5.44 13.26
CA SER A 594 3.72 5.70 14.59
C SER A 594 2.20 5.78 14.62
N LYS A 595 1.59 5.27 15.69
CA LYS A 595 0.21 5.61 16.07
C LYS A 595 -0.01 7.09 16.36
N ASP A 596 1.05 7.88 16.58
CA ASP A 596 0.96 9.32 16.84
C ASP A 596 0.42 10.09 15.62
N ASP A 597 0.77 9.64 14.42
CA ASP A 597 0.29 10.19 13.14
C ASP A 597 -1.14 9.76 12.80
N VAL A 598 -1.47 8.49 13.09
CA VAL A 598 -2.69 7.84 12.62
C VAL A 598 -4.00 8.58 12.98
N PRO A 599 -4.19 9.25 14.14
CA PRO A 599 -5.42 10.01 14.37
C PRO A 599 -5.59 11.20 13.41
N HIS A 600 -4.50 11.73 12.86
CA HIS A 600 -4.53 12.77 11.86
C HIS A 600 -4.80 12.17 10.46
N ILE A 601 -4.15 11.05 10.13
CA ILE A 601 -4.39 10.29 8.89
C ILE A 601 -5.86 9.83 8.80
N TYR A 602 -6.43 9.29 9.88
CA TYR A 602 -7.81 8.83 9.92
C TYR A 602 -8.85 9.96 9.87
N ARG A 603 -8.46 11.23 10.09
CA ARG A 603 -9.33 12.38 9.83
C ARG A 603 -9.40 12.76 8.35
N VAL A 604 -8.42 12.38 7.54
CA VAL A 604 -8.38 12.60 6.09
C VAL A 604 -9.39 11.71 5.35
N VAL A 605 -9.61 10.48 5.83
CA VAL A 605 -10.49 9.49 5.17
C VAL A 605 -11.92 10.00 4.89
N PRO A 606 -12.67 10.59 5.85
CA PRO A 606 -13.98 11.19 5.58
C PRO A 606 -13.97 12.28 4.50
N MET A 607 -12.88 13.05 4.40
CA MET A 607 -12.74 14.11 3.40
C MET A 607 -12.33 13.55 2.04
N LEU A 608 -11.52 12.48 1.98
CA LEU A 608 -11.24 11.75 0.74
C LEU A 608 -12.52 11.16 0.14
N MET A 609 -13.34 10.48 0.95
CA MET A 609 -14.67 9.99 0.54
C MET A 609 -15.51 11.11 -0.10
N ARG A 610 -15.52 12.30 0.51
CA ARG A 610 -16.19 13.48 -0.05
C ARG A 610 -15.53 14.03 -1.30
N VAL A 611 -14.21 13.97 -1.44
CA VAL A 611 -13.56 14.33 -2.71
C VAL A 611 -13.96 13.36 -3.82
N VAL A 612 -13.95 12.05 -3.57
CA VAL A 612 -14.32 11.02 -4.56
C VAL A 612 -15.75 11.20 -5.09
N GLU A 613 -16.70 11.57 -4.23
CA GLU A 613 -18.10 11.80 -4.63
C GLU A 613 -18.31 13.20 -5.24
N ASP A 614 -17.98 14.26 -4.48
CA ASP A 614 -18.39 15.63 -4.78
C ASP A 614 -17.35 16.44 -5.62
N GLY A 615 -16.18 15.88 -5.89
CA GLY A 615 -15.06 16.56 -6.57
C GLY A 615 -15.35 16.97 -8.02
N ALA A 616 -15.15 18.26 -8.34
CA ALA A 616 -15.46 18.80 -9.66
C ALA A 616 -14.52 18.31 -10.79
N ASP A 617 -13.24 18.09 -10.49
CA ASP A 617 -12.22 17.61 -11.42
C ASP A 617 -12.04 16.09 -11.34
N ALA A 618 -11.92 15.41 -12.49
CA ALA A 618 -11.88 13.96 -12.56
C ALA A 618 -10.53 13.38 -12.09
N ASP A 619 -9.40 14.00 -12.45
CA ASP A 619 -8.07 13.56 -12.02
C ASP A 619 -7.92 13.68 -10.48
N VAL A 620 -8.56 14.71 -9.90
CA VAL A 620 -8.55 14.93 -8.45
C VAL A 620 -9.35 13.83 -7.74
N ARG A 621 -10.49 13.42 -8.32
CA ARG A 621 -11.30 12.30 -7.79
C ARG A 621 -10.59 10.96 -7.92
N GLU A 622 -9.93 10.70 -9.04
CA GLU A 622 -9.16 9.49 -9.30
C GLU A 622 -8.01 9.31 -8.29
N ALA A 623 -7.18 10.35 -8.12
CA ALA A 623 -6.09 10.31 -7.14
C ALA A 623 -6.60 10.21 -5.70
N ALA A 624 -7.71 10.87 -5.36
CA ALA A 624 -8.34 10.76 -4.05
C ALA A 624 -8.94 9.36 -3.79
N ALA A 625 -9.47 8.70 -4.82
CA ALA A 625 -9.96 7.32 -4.72
C ALA A 625 -8.82 6.35 -4.45
N GLU A 626 -7.70 6.47 -5.18
CA GLU A 626 -6.51 5.65 -4.94
C GLU A 626 -5.97 5.87 -3.51
N ALA A 627 -5.80 7.12 -3.06
CA ALA A 627 -5.38 7.41 -1.69
C ALA A 627 -6.38 6.89 -0.63
N LEU A 628 -7.68 6.88 -0.93
CA LEU A 628 -8.72 6.32 -0.06
C LEU A 628 -8.55 4.80 0.08
N THR A 629 -8.46 4.06 -1.03
CA THR A 629 -8.28 2.60 -1.03
C THR A 629 -7.09 2.19 -0.17
N TYR A 630 -5.92 2.80 -0.39
CA TYR A 630 -4.70 2.43 0.36
C TYR A 630 -4.83 2.75 1.85
N LEU A 631 -5.52 3.83 2.23
CA LEU A 631 -5.80 4.13 3.64
C LEU A 631 -6.84 3.18 4.27
N GLN A 632 -7.76 2.64 3.48
CA GLN A 632 -8.67 1.58 3.91
C GLN A 632 -7.93 0.26 4.09
N ASP A 633 -7.05 -0.12 3.16
CA ASP A 633 -6.24 -1.34 3.24
C ASP A 633 -5.23 -1.31 4.39
N PHE A 634 -4.61 -0.17 4.66
CA PHE A 634 -3.85 0.07 5.90
C PHE A 634 -4.70 -0.16 7.16
N ALA A 635 -5.94 0.34 7.18
CA ALA A 635 -6.82 0.16 8.33
C ALA A 635 -7.29 -1.29 8.50
N ARG A 636 -7.55 -2.01 7.40
CA ARG A 636 -7.81 -3.47 7.39
C ARG A 636 -6.62 -4.23 7.94
N ASP A 637 -5.39 -3.96 7.47
CA ASP A 637 -4.18 -4.64 7.95
C ASP A 637 -3.99 -4.49 9.47
N VAL A 638 -4.26 -3.29 10.02
CA VAL A 638 -4.22 -3.07 11.46
C VAL A 638 -5.27 -3.88 12.21
N VAL A 639 -6.48 -4.06 11.66
CA VAL A 639 -7.52 -4.93 12.24
C VAL A 639 -7.09 -6.41 12.18
N ASP A 640 -6.74 -6.89 10.99
CA ASP A 640 -6.49 -8.30 10.67
C ASP A 640 -5.27 -8.87 11.39
N THR A 641 -4.27 -8.02 11.64
CA THR A 641 -3.06 -8.40 12.38
C THR A 641 -3.27 -8.41 13.89
N GLY A 642 -4.46 -8.06 14.39
CA GLY A 642 -4.79 -8.04 15.81
C GLY A 642 -4.45 -6.71 16.50
N TRP A 643 -4.72 -5.59 15.82
CA TRP A 643 -4.50 -4.22 16.28
C TRP A 643 -3.03 -3.81 16.37
N PHE A 644 -2.22 -4.27 15.41
CA PHE A 644 -0.81 -3.91 15.27
C PHE A 644 -0.56 -3.11 13.98
N ILE A 645 0.30 -2.10 14.06
CA ILE A 645 0.76 -1.36 12.90
C ILE A 645 2.05 -2.05 12.43
N ARG A 646 1.99 -2.69 11.26
CA ARG A 646 3.14 -3.39 10.69
C ARG A 646 4.11 -2.43 10.00
N THR A 647 5.33 -2.89 9.82
CA THR A 647 6.38 -2.25 9.03
C THR A 647 7.06 -3.30 8.15
N LYS A 648 7.99 -2.86 7.30
CA LYS A 648 8.73 -3.70 6.36
C LYS A 648 10.18 -3.23 6.27
N GLU A 649 11.10 -4.17 6.08
CA GLU A 649 12.53 -3.94 5.84
C GLU A 649 13.06 -5.13 5.03
N ASP A 650 13.83 -4.87 3.98
CA ASP A 650 14.29 -5.88 3.00
C ASP A 650 13.17 -6.80 2.44
N GLY A 651 11.95 -6.25 2.35
CA GLY A 651 10.73 -6.96 1.91
C GLY A 651 10.02 -7.78 2.99
N ASP A 652 10.71 -8.10 4.09
CA ASP A 652 10.13 -8.83 5.22
C ASP A 652 9.16 -7.95 6.03
N GLN A 653 7.91 -8.37 6.16
CA GLN A 653 6.88 -7.65 6.93
C GLN A 653 6.91 -8.08 8.42
N TRP A 654 7.00 -7.13 9.35
CA TRP A 654 7.08 -7.39 10.79
C TRP A 654 6.29 -6.39 11.65
N VAL A 655 5.98 -6.80 12.89
CA VAL A 655 5.42 -5.90 13.92
C VAL A 655 6.59 -5.39 14.78
N PRO A 656 6.81 -4.06 14.89
CA PRO A 656 7.85 -3.46 15.70
C PRO A 656 7.89 -3.93 17.16
N ARG A 657 9.08 -4.29 17.67
CA ARG A 657 9.30 -4.83 19.03
C ARG A 657 10.51 -4.21 19.73
N ASP A 658 10.46 -4.16 21.06
CA ASP A 658 11.56 -3.76 21.92
C ASP A 658 12.61 -4.86 22.09
N GLU A 659 13.71 -4.54 22.78
CA GLU A 659 14.82 -5.45 23.10
C GLU A 659 14.40 -6.71 23.90
N ASN A 660 13.21 -6.69 24.51
CA ASN A 660 12.64 -7.79 25.30
C ASN A 660 11.59 -8.61 24.51
N GLY A 661 11.33 -8.26 23.23
CA GLY A 661 10.37 -8.91 22.35
C GLY A 661 8.91 -8.46 22.52
N TYR A 662 8.63 -7.47 23.35
CA TYR A 662 7.31 -6.85 23.45
C TYR A 662 7.09 -5.91 22.27
N VAL A 663 5.86 -5.85 21.73
CA VAL A 663 5.54 -4.90 20.66
C VAL A 663 5.79 -3.46 21.14
N VAL A 664 6.43 -2.59 20.35
CA VAL A 664 6.64 -1.20 20.78
C VAL A 664 5.30 -0.47 20.88
N ASP A 665 5.20 0.46 21.82
CA ASP A 665 3.94 1.14 22.10
C ASP A 665 3.36 1.85 20.86
N LEU A 666 4.24 2.42 20.04
CA LEU A 666 3.87 3.16 18.83
C LEU A 666 3.25 2.30 17.72
N ALA A 667 3.41 0.97 17.78
CA ALA A 667 2.96 0.03 16.75
C ALA A 667 1.73 -0.80 17.16
N SER A 668 0.93 -0.33 18.12
CA SER A 668 -0.21 -1.10 18.63
C SER A 668 -1.33 -0.25 19.24
N TYR A 669 -2.56 -0.79 19.21
CA TYR A 669 -3.70 -0.31 20.01
C TYR A 669 -4.17 -1.29 21.09
N VAL A 670 -3.34 -2.29 21.44
CA VAL A 670 -3.66 -3.27 22.49
C VAL A 670 -2.70 -3.27 23.67
N GLN A 671 -1.63 -2.46 23.66
CA GLN A 671 -0.64 -2.46 24.74
C GLN A 671 -1.24 -2.12 26.09
N PHE A 672 -2.06 -1.08 26.16
CA PHE A 672 -2.65 -0.62 27.43
C PHE A 672 -3.89 -1.41 27.88
N THR A 673 -4.41 -2.33 27.06
CA THR A 673 -5.63 -3.11 27.37
C THR A 673 -5.53 -3.95 28.65
N LYS A 674 -4.30 -4.41 28.97
CA LYS A 674 -3.99 -5.16 30.21
C LYS A 674 -4.14 -4.31 31.49
N ILE A 675 -4.10 -2.98 31.37
CA ILE A 675 -4.24 -2.03 32.49
C ILE A 675 -5.65 -1.42 32.48
N VAL A 676 -6.15 -1.03 31.31
CA VAL A 676 -7.48 -0.47 31.10
C VAL A 676 -8.08 -1.14 29.86
N ALA A 677 -9.09 -1.99 30.03
CA ALA A 677 -9.64 -2.82 28.93
C ALA A 677 -10.02 -2.01 27.66
N ASN A 678 -10.56 -0.80 27.85
CA ASN A 678 -10.96 0.11 26.77
C ASN A 678 -9.89 1.19 26.48
N ALA A 679 -8.63 0.99 26.85
CA ALA A 679 -7.53 1.80 26.34
C ALA A 679 -7.47 1.73 24.82
N GLU A 680 -7.04 2.82 24.17
CA GLU A 680 -6.76 2.88 22.73
C GLU A 680 -7.97 2.50 21.84
N CYS A 681 -9.17 2.46 22.42
CA CYS A 681 -10.36 1.93 21.78
C CYS A 681 -10.76 2.76 20.55
N SER A 682 -10.67 4.09 20.62
CA SER A 682 -10.90 4.98 19.46
C SER A 682 -9.94 4.71 18.30
N GLY A 683 -8.72 4.22 18.54
CA GLY A 683 -7.83 3.78 17.46
C GLY A 683 -8.39 2.54 16.76
N ARG A 684 -8.67 1.49 17.55
CA ARG A 684 -9.27 0.23 17.07
C ARG A 684 -10.59 0.43 16.32
N LEU A 685 -11.51 1.19 16.92
CA LEU A 685 -12.82 1.47 16.34
C LEU A 685 -12.71 2.30 15.05
N SER A 686 -11.80 3.28 14.99
CA SER A 686 -11.55 4.00 13.73
C SER A 686 -10.99 3.09 12.65
N SER A 687 -10.05 2.18 12.97
CA SER A 687 -9.51 1.20 12.01
C SER A 687 -10.60 0.27 11.47
N ALA A 688 -11.47 -0.25 12.34
CA ALA A 688 -12.60 -1.09 11.94
C ALA A 688 -13.58 -0.33 11.01
N LEU A 689 -14.01 0.88 11.40
CA LEU A 689 -14.92 1.70 10.60
C LEU A 689 -14.33 2.08 9.24
N ILE A 690 -13.03 2.39 9.17
CA ILE A 690 -12.35 2.76 7.91
C ILE A 690 -12.15 1.53 7.01
N GLY A 691 -11.63 0.44 7.55
CA GLY A 691 -11.28 -0.75 6.78
C GLY A 691 -12.49 -1.57 6.33
N TYR A 692 -13.51 -1.71 7.19
CA TYR A 692 -14.65 -2.62 6.98
C TYR A 692 -16.01 -1.93 6.83
N GLY A 693 -16.11 -0.63 7.07
CA GLY A 693 -17.40 0.08 7.13
C GLY A 693 -18.24 -0.26 8.38
N ASP A 694 -17.74 -1.13 9.26
CA ASP A 694 -18.47 -1.70 10.40
C ASP A 694 -17.63 -1.59 11.68
N PRO A 695 -18.22 -1.30 12.86
CA PRO A 695 -17.48 -1.26 14.13
C PRO A 695 -16.95 -2.63 14.62
N LEU A 696 -17.35 -3.73 13.98
CA LEU A 696 -17.04 -5.11 14.36
C LEU A 696 -17.45 -5.39 15.82
N ASP A 697 -16.57 -6.02 16.61
CA ASP A 697 -16.79 -6.28 18.04
C ASP A 697 -16.30 -5.13 18.96
N VAL A 698 -15.89 -4.00 18.38
CA VAL A 698 -15.22 -2.90 19.11
C VAL A 698 -16.22 -1.94 19.78
N ASP A 699 -16.69 -2.29 20.97
CA ASP A 699 -17.50 -1.38 21.81
C ASP A 699 -16.64 -0.42 22.66
N CYS A 700 -16.54 0.84 22.21
CA CYS A 700 -15.90 1.93 22.96
C CYS A 700 -16.85 2.74 23.85
N GLY A 701 -18.15 2.43 23.87
CA GLY A 701 -19.16 3.25 24.52
C GLY A 701 -19.12 4.69 24.01
N ASN A 702 -18.76 5.63 24.89
CA ASN A 702 -18.63 7.06 24.57
C ASN A 702 -17.19 7.52 24.25
N GLY A 703 -16.26 6.62 23.96
CA GLY A 703 -14.89 6.98 23.55
C GLY A 703 -14.04 7.63 24.66
N ILE A 704 -14.46 7.55 25.93
CA ILE A 704 -13.70 8.07 27.07
C ILE A 704 -12.93 6.95 27.77
N GLY A 705 -11.60 7.07 27.78
CA GLY A 705 -10.69 6.13 28.44
C GLY A 705 -10.40 6.48 29.91
N TRP A 706 -10.58 7.77 30.30
CA TRP A 706 -10.28 8.39 31.61
C TRP A 706 -8.99 7.93 32.31
N LEU A 707 -8.96 6.71 32.84
CA LEU A 707 -7.76 6.12 33.43
C LEU A 707 -6.65 5.90 32.38
N TYR A 708 -7.00 5.50 31.15
CA TYR A 708 -6.03 5.40 30.06
C TYR A 708 -5.42 6.78 29.73
N GLU A 709 -6.26 7.80 29.61
CA GLU A 709 -5.82 9.17 29.34
C GLU A 709 -4.89 9.70 30.44
N ILE A 710 -5.25 9.50 31.72
CA ILE A 710 -4.37 9.86 32.84
C ILE A 710 -3.03 9.13 32.75
N VAL A 711 -3.00 7.84 32.38
CA VAL A 711 -1.75 7.08 32.24
C VAL A 711 -0.91 7.59 31.06
N ALA A 712 -1.54 7.84 29.91
CA ALA A 712 -0.88 8.30 28.69
C ALA A 712 -0.33 9.73 28.82
N THR A 713 -1.07 10.66 29.42
CA THR A 713 -0.69 12.08 29.47
C THR A 713 0.12 12.48 30.70
N TYR A 714 0.27 11.61 31.72
CA TYR A 714 0.96 11.96 32.98
C TYR A 714 2.42 12.40 32.80
N GLY A 715 3.14 11.81 31.84
CA GLY A 715 4.54 12.15 31.54
C GLY A 715 4.72 13.00 30.28
N HIS A 716 3.73 13.02 29.38
CA HIS A 716 3.90 13.48 28.00
C HIS A 716 2.67 14.26 27.54
N TYR A 717 2.80 15.59 27.46
CA TYR A 717 1.70 16.50 27.11
C TYR A 717 1.10 16.23 25.73
N TYR A 718 1.96 15.95 24.73
CA TYR A 718 1.55 15.71 23.35
C TYR A 718 0.58 14.53 23.18
N ASN A 719 0.58 13.56 24.10
CA ASN A 719 -0.37 12.43 24.09
C ASN A 719 -1.84 12.88 24.22
N TYR A 720 -2.11 14.10 24.70
CA TYR A 720 -3.46 14.67 24.63
C TYR A 720 -3.96 14.79 23.18
N ALA A 721 -3.10 15.18 22.23
CA ALA A 721 -3.47 15.32 20.82
C ALA A 721 -3.90 13.96 20.24
N ILE A 722 -3.13 12.90 20.50
CA ILE A 722 -3.39 11.55 20.00
C ILE A 722 -4.79 11.07 20.40
N VAL A 723 -5.11 11.06 21.70
CA VAL A 723 -6.42 10.57 22.16
C VAL A 723 -7.57 11.48 21.72
N ARG A 724 -7.35 12.80 21.69
CA ARG A 724 -8.35 13.79 21.26
C ARG A 724 -8.69 13.65 19.78
N TYR A 725 -7.70 13.56 18.90
CA TYR A 725 -7.93 13.46 17.46
C TYR A 725 -8.38 12.07 17.02
N PHE A 726 -8.00 10.98 17.70
CA PHE A 726 -8.63 9.68 17.48
C PHE A 726 -10.13 9.71 17.78
N HIS A 727 -10.54 10.42 18.84
CA HIS A 727 -11.97 10.54 19.17
C HIS A 727 -12.76 11.29 18.09
N VAL A 728 -12.17 12.36 17.52
CA VAL A 728 -12.74 13.09 16.37
C VAL A 728 -12.81 12.19 15.13
N ALA A 729 -11.74 11.47 14.81
CA ALA A 729 -11.69 10.51 13.71
C ALA A 729 -12.75 9.39 13.84
N THR A 730 -12.94 8.84 15.05
CA THR A 730 -14.00 7.84 15.31
C THR A 730 -15.37 8.40 14.96
N ILE A 731 -15.70 9.62 15.39
CA ILE A 731 -17.02 10.21 15.16
C ILE A 731 -17.23 10.51 13.67
N THR A 732 -16.26 11.12 12.98
CA THR A 732 -16.40 11.44 11.56
C THR A 732 -16.47 10.21 10.67
N ASN A 733 -15.66 9.17 10.93
CA ASN A 733 -15.77 7.90 10.19
C ASN A 733 -17.07 7.17 10.52
N ALA A 734 -17.51 7.12 11.79
CA ALA A 734 -18.79 6.53 12.17
C ALA A 734 -19.99 7.22 11.49
N LEU A 735 -19.94 8.55 11.32
CA LEU A 735 -20.95 9.29 10.56
C LEU A 735 -20.93 8.89 9.08
N MET A 736 -19.77 8.86 8.43
CA MET A 736 -19.65 8.55 7.00
C MET A 736 -20.14 7.14 6.64
N VAL A 737 -19.90 6.13 7.50
CA VAL A 737 -20.37 4.75 7.28
C VAL A 737 -21.78 4.49 7.84
N GLY A 738 -22.47 5.51 8.36
CA GLY A 738 -23.85 5.41 8.85
C GLY A 738 -24.00 4.72 10.21
N ALA A 739 -22.90 4.52 10.96
CA ALA A 739 -22.88 3.98 12.32
C ALA A 739 -23.38 5.02 13.36
N ASN A 740 -24.62 5.48 13.18
CA ASN A 740 -25.18 6.66 13.85
C ASN A 740 -25.25 6.53 15.39
N ASP A 741 -25.54 5.35 15.92
CA ASP A 741 -25.57 5.11 17.37
C ASP A 741 -24.15 5.22 17.97
N THR A 742 -23.14 4.71 17.26
CA THR A 742 -21.71 4.84 17.63
C THR A 742 -21.26 6.30 17.57
N ALA A 743 -21.62 7.02 16.51
CA ALA A 743 -21.33 8.45 16.36
C ALA A 743 -21.98 9.27 17.48
N TYR A 744 -23.27 9.04 17.78
CA TYR A 744 -23.99 9.74 18.86
C TYR A 744 -23.34 9.49 20.23
N ALA A 745 -23.02 8.24 20.56
CA ALA A 745 -22.42 7.88 21.84
C ALA A 745 -21.03 8.51 22.03
N ASN A 746 -20.17 8.46 21.00
CA ASN A 746 -18.86 9.11 21.04
C ASN A 746 -19.01 10.65 21.09
N LEU A 747 -20.03 11.24 20.45
CA LEU A 747 -20.28 12.67 20.53
C LEU A 747 -20.71 13.13 21.94
N GLU A 748 -21.47 12.32 22.69
CA GLU A 748 -21.73 12.57 24.12
C GLU A 748 -20.44 12.60 24.93
N GLY A 749 -19.51 11.67 24.67
CA GLY A 749 -18.23 11.65 25.35
C GLY A 749 -17.27 12.75 24.89
N LEU A 750 -17.34 13.19 23.64
CA LEU A 750 -16.56 14.32 23.14
C LEU A 750 -16.99 15.62 23.82
N ALA A 751 -18.29 15.80 24.06
CA ALA A 751 -18.80 16.90 24.87
C ALA A 751 -18.27 16.86 26.31
N GLU A 752 -18.32 15.72 26.99
CA GLU A 752 -17.76 15.56 28.36
C GLU A 752 -16.24 15.81 28.39
N ARG A 753 -15.51 15.37 27.36
CA ARG A 753 -14.05 15.56 27.19
C ARG A 753 -13.68 17.03 27.02
N VAL A 754 -14.41 17.79 26.19
CA VAL A 754 -14.17 19.23 25.99
C VAL A 754 -14.54 20.02 27.25
N ASP A 755 -15.68 19.72 27.89
CA ASP A 755 -16.07 20.35 29.16
C ASP A 755 -15.04 20.08 30.28
N TYR A 756 -14.48 18.86 30.34
CA TYR A 756 -13.39 18.52 31.27
C TYR A 756 -12.12 19.33 30.99
N MET A 757 -11.66 19.33 29.73
CA MET A 757 -10.47 20.06 29.27
C MET A 757 -10.53 21.55 29.62
N LEU A 758 -11.70 22.18 29.48
CA LEU A 758 -11.87 23.61 29.69
C LEU A 758 -12.07 23.98 31.16
N TYR A 759 -12.86 23.21 31.91
CA TYR A 759 -13.36 23.64 33.21
C TYR A 759 -12.80 22.86 34.41
N THR A 760 -12.15 21.71 34.18
CA THR A 760 -11.79 20.76 35.25
C THR A 760 -10.35 20.28 35.21
N ASP A 761 -9.73 20.14 34.03
CA ASP A 761 -8.39 19.56 33.90
C ASP A 761 -7.31 20.45 34.57
N PRO A 762 -6.58 19.95 35.58
CA PRO A 762 -5.52 20.71 36.23
C PRO A 762 -4.32 21.02 35.33
N MET A 763 -4.17 20.33 34.19
CA MET A 763 -3.10 20.60 33.22
C MET A 763 -3.26 21.97 32.54
N ARG A 764 -4.49 22.51 32.47
CA ARG A 764 -4.76 23.88 31.97
C ARG A 764 -3.98 24.98 32.69
N ALA A 765 -3.60 24.76 33.95
CA ALA A 765 -2.82 25.71 34.75
C ALA A 765 -1.30 25.45 34.70
N GLN A 766 -0.87 24.40 33.99
CA GLN A 766 0.52 23.93 33.93
C GLN A 766 1.16 24.14 32.54
N HIS A 767 0.34 24.14 31.49
CA HIS A 767 0.74 24.33 30.10
C HIS A 767 0.28 25.70 29.58
N THR A 768 1.18 26.48 29.00
CA THR A 768 0.89 27.82 28.44
C THR A 768 0.14 27.77 27.12
N GLU A 769 0.37 26.70 26.39
CA GLU A 769 -0.15 26.31 25.09
C GLU A 769 -1.57 25.70 25.16
N TRP A 770 -2.05 25.36 26.37
CA TRP A 770 -3.30 24.61 26.57
C TRP A 770 -4.53 25.22 25.92
N ASP A 771 -4.68 26.55 26.00
CA ASP A 771 -5.85 27.24 25.47
C ASP A 771 -5.79 27.33 23.93
N ALA A 772 -4.58 27.45 23.36
CA ALA A 772 -4.36 27.44 21.91
C ALA A 772 -4.60 26.04 21.30
N ASP A 773 -4.00 25.00 21.87
CA ASP A 773 -4.21 23.60 21.44
C ASP A 773 -5.66 23.16 21.71
N GLY A 774 -6.25 23.66 22.79
CA GLY A 774 -7.66 23.49 23.13
C GLY A 774 -8.58 24.13 22.09
N ALA A 775 -8.28 25.35 21.61
CA ALA A 775 -9.03 26.02 20.57
C ALA A 775 -9.00 25.26 19.23
N ALA A 776 -7.83 24.76 18.83
CA ALA A 776 -7.68 23.91 17.64
C ALA A 776 -8.51 22.62 17.76
N PHE A 777 -8.41 21.92 18.90
CA PHE A 777 -9.20 20.72 19.16
C PHE A 777 -10.72 20.99 19.20
N ILE A 778 -11.15 22.15 19.72
CA ILE A 778 -12.56 22.56 19.73
C ILE A 778 -13.07 22.80 18.31
N MET A 779 -12.27 23.41 17.42
CA MET A 779 -12.60 23.57 16.01
C MET A 779 -12.79 22.21 15.33
N ALA A 780 -11.82 21.31 15.45
CA ALA A 780 -11.92 19.93 14.95
C ALA A 780 -13.08 19.12 15.57
N SER A 781 -13.44 19.38 16.83
CA SER A 781 -14.60 18.75 17.46
C SER A 781 -15.92 19.23 16.85
N ALA A 782 -16.01 20.51 16.48
CA ALA A 782 -17.21 21.06 15.85
C ALA A 782 -17.40 20.59 14.40
N THR A 783 -16.32 20.28 13.68
CA THR A 783 -16.41 19.67 12.34
C THR A 783 -16.98 18.24 12.41
N ALA A 784 -16.82 17.55 13.53
CA ALA A 784 -17.46 16.27 13.86
C ALA A 784 -18.87 16.39 14.48
N GLY A 785 -19.48 17.59 14.45
CA GLY A 785 -20.85 17.81 14.92
C GLY A 785 -21.02 18.18 16.39
N LEU A 786 -19.95 18.48 17.13
CA LEU A 786 -20.06 19.03 18.48
C LEU A 786 -20.55 20.49 18.43
N PRO A 787 -21.74 20.82 18.97
CA PRO A 787 -22.22 22.20 18.97
C PRO A 787 -21.37 23.03 19.94
N LEU A 788 -20.81 24.13 19.46
CA LEU A 788 -20.03 25.06 20.28
C LEU A 788 -20.96 25.78 21.27
N THR A 789 -20.49 25.99 22.49
CA THR A 789 -21.03 26.97 23.42
C THR A 789 -20.48 28.37 23.12
N ASN A 790 -21.13 29.41 23.63
CA ASN A 790 -20.63 30.78 23.46
C ASN A 790 -19.25 31.00 24.11
N ALA A 791 -18.92 30.27 25.16
CA ALA A 791 -17.62 30.34 25.83
C ALA A 791 -16.50 29.78 24.95
N GLU A 792 -16.77 28.66 24.26
CA GLU A 792 -15.83 28.03 23.33
C GLU A 792 -15.66 28.84 22.05
N ALA A 793 -16.75 29.33 21.46
CA ALA A 793 -16.67 30.22 20.29
C ALA A 793 -15.83 31.47 20.60
N ARG A 794 -15.96 32.04 21.81
CA ARG A 794 -15.11 33.16 22.25
C ARG A 794 -13.66 32.77 22.49
N LEU A 795 -13.38 31.58 23.01
CA LEU A 795 -12.01 31.07 23.18
C LEU A 795 -11.34 30.89 21.81
N VAL A 796 -12.01 30.21 20.88
CA VAL A 796 -11.53 30.02 19.51
C VAL A 796 -11.27 31.37 18.83
N ALA A 797 -12.22 32.31 18.92
CA ALA A 797 -12.06 33.64 18.32
C ALA A 797 -10.88 34.44 18.89
N ASP A 798 -10.57 34.28 20.18
CA ASP A 798 -9.43 34.92 20.83
C ASP A 798 -8.10 34.27 20.43
N GLU A 799 -7.98 32.94 20.50
CA GLU A 799 -6.72 32.24 20.21
C GLU A 799 -6.35 32.24 18.71
N TYR A 800 -7.32 31.96 17.80
CA TYR A 800 -7.10 32.14 16.36
C TYR A 800 -6.87 33.62 16.01
N GLY A 801 -7.48 34.54 16.77
CA GLY A 801 -7.29 35.97 16.62
C GLY A 801 -5.87 36.45 16.96
N LYS A 802 -5.24 35.86 18.00
CA LYS A 802 -3.82 36.08 18.36
C LYS A 802 -2.89 35.45 17.34
N ALA A 803 -3.19 34.22 16.91
CA ALA A 803 -2.40 33.50 15.92
C ALA A 803 -2.35 34.24 14.58
N ALA A 804 -3.50 34.71 14.08
CA ALA A 804 -3.55 35.54 12.88
C ALA A 804 -2.75 36.86 13.01
N ASP A 805 -2.80 37.53 14.16
CA ASP A 805 -2.01 38.76 14.39
C ASP A 805 -0.49 38.47 14.41
N HIS A 806 -0.08 37.35 15.03
CA HIS A 806 1.31 36.88 15.07
C HIS A 806 1.81 36.49 13.68
N TYR A 807 1.11 35.58 13.01
CA TYR A 807 1.48 35.04 11.70
C TYR A 807 1.41 36.06 10.55
N SER A 808 0.59 37.12 10.68
CA SER A 808 0.61 38.27 9.78
C SER A 808 1.93 39.07 9.82
N THR A 809 2.81 38.82 10.80
CA THR A 809 4.15 39.44 10.88
C THR A 809 5.28 38.60 10.27
N TRP A 810 5.01 37.33 9.92
CA TRP A 810 6.00 36.47 9.29
C TRP A 810 6.24 36.92 7.83
N GLY A 811 7.46 37.37 7.53
CA GLY A 811 7.78 37.99 6.25
C GLY A 811 8.12 37.03 5.11
N TYR A 812 7.92 35.72 5.29
CA TYR A 812 8.47 34.67 4.42
C TYR A 812 7.39 33.83 3.71
N TRP A 813 6.14 34.30 3.67
CA TRP A 813 5.03 33.66 2.94
C TRP A 813 5.26 33.56 1.41
N ASP A 814 6.07 34.43 0.81
CA ASP A 814 6.71 34.16 -0.50
C ASP A 814 8.23 34.19 -0.31
N PRO A 815 8.88 33.03 -0.10
CA PRO A 815 10.33 33.00 0.12
C PRO A 815 11.14 33.34 -1.15
N TRP A 816 10.53 33.33 -2.34
CA TRP A 816 11.16 33.80 -3.58
C TRP A 816 11.14 35.33 -3.73
N ASP A 817 10.27 36.07 -3.02
CA ASP A 817 10.14 37.52 -3.15
C ASP A 817 11.49 38.25 -3.06
N ALA A 818 11.67 39.30 -3.86
CA ALA A 818 12.93 40.02 -4.00
C ALA A 818 13.36 40.78 -2.72
N SER A 819 12.49 40.92 -1.72
CA SER A 819 12.82 41.46 -0.39
C SER A 819 13.39 40.40 0.57
N VAL A 820 13.13 39.12 0.35
CA VAL A 820 13.75 38.00 1.09
C VAL A 820 15.21 37.83 0.61
N PRO A 821 16.21 38.04 1.47
CA PRO A 821 17.62 38.01 1.09
C PRO A 821 18.13 36.59 0.83
N ASP A 822 19.22 36.47 0.06
CA ASP A 822 20.01 35.23 -0.04
C ASP A 822 20.59 34.85 1.34
N GLY A 823 20.59 33.55 1.64
CA GLY A 823 20.97 32.98 2.94
C GLY A 823 19.95 31.94 3.44
N SER A 824 20.05 31.56 4.71
CA SER A 824 19.04 30.72 5.37
C SER A 824 17.72 31.49 5.51
N VAL A 825 16.61 30.82 5.21
CA VAL A 825 15.24 31.34 5.27
C VAL A 825 14.45 30.45 6.24
N PRO A 826 13.64 31.00 7.18
CA PRO A 826 12.76 30.18 8.00
C PRO A 826 11.76 29.44 7.11
N PHE A 827 11.69 28.11 7.22
CA PHE A 827 10.79 27.28 6.41
C PHE A 827 9.33 27.38 6.89
N THR A 828 9.11 27.39 8.21
CA THR A 828 7.80 27.59 8.84
C THR A 828 7.81 28.76 9.84
N PRO A 829 6.66 29.34 10.18
CA PRO A 829 6.57 30.32 11.26
C PRO A 829 6.53 29.64 12.63
N SER A 830 7.44 30.01 13.54
CA SER A 830 7.36 29.56 14.95
C SER A 830 6.02 29.97 15.58
N ARG A 831 5.47 29.07 16.41
CA ARG A 831 4.27 29.32 17.22
C ARG A 831 4.54 30.15 18.49
N ASP A 832 5.80 30.41 18.81
CA ASP A 832 6.20 31.13 20.03
C ASP A 832 6.08 32.64 19.87
N ALA A 833 4.89 33.16 20.18
CA ALA A 833 4.68 34.60 20.24
C ALA A 833 5.18 35.17 21.58
N VAL A 834 5.44 36.49 21.60
CA VAL A 834 5.88 37.23 22.81
C VAL A 834 4.87 37.12 23.98
N ALA A 835 3.61 36.77 23.70
CA ALA A 835 2.54 36.59 24.68
C ALA A 835 2.39 35.13 25.18
N GLY A 836 3.19 34.19 24.68
CA GLY A 836 3.03 32.74 24.84
C GLY A 836 2.72 32.05 23.50
N PRO A 837 2.71 30.70 23.46
CA PRO A 837 2.40 29.95 22.23
C PRO A 837 1.00 30.28 21.70
N VAL A 838 0.88 30.46 20.39
CA VAL A 838 -0.41 30.64 19.69
C VAL A 838 -0.90 29.33 19.06
N VAL A 839 -2.14 29.32 18.53
CA VAL A 839 -2.62 28.23 17.65
C VAL A 839 -1.59 28.01 16.56
N SER A 840 -1.21 26.76 16.30
CA SER A 840 -0.16 26.46 15.32
C SER A 840 -0.62 26.79 13.90
N TRP A 841 0.32 27.07 13.01
CA TRP A 841 0.04 27.55 11.65
C TRP A 841 -0.78 26.53 10.86
N ASP A 842 -0.47 25.24 10.96
CA ASP A 842 -1.21 24.11 10.38
C ASP A 842 -2.66 23.99 10.90
N ASP A 843 -2.92 24.33 12.17
CA ASP A 843 -4.27 24.33 12.76
C ASP A 843 -5.08 25.60 12.41
N MET A 844 -4.45 26.66 11.89
CA MET A 844 -5.15 27.88 11.44
C MET A 844 -6.19 27.59 10.35
N LEU A 845 -5.98 26.54 9.57
CA LEU A 845 -6.86 26.21 8.45
C LEU A 845 -8.17 25.54 8.87
N PHE A 846 -8.35 25.05 10.11
CA PHE A 846 -9.60 24.39 10.56
C PHE A 846 -10.87 25.25 10.40
N VAL A 847 -10.75 26.56 10.18
CA VAL A 847 -11.89 27.42 9.77
C VAL A 847 -12.50 26.99 8.43
N LEU A 848 -11.70 26.42 7.52
CA LEU A 848 -12.11 25.91 6.22
C LEU A 848 -12.89 24.60 6.38
N GLU A 849 -12.34 23.63 7.11
CA GLU A 849 -13.04 22.38 7.48
C GLU A 849 -14.33 22.64 8.27
N TYR A 850 -14.31 23.59 9.22
CA TYR A 850 -15.49 24.00 9.99
C TYR A 850 -16.61 24.56 9.11
N CYS A 851 -16.26 25.40 8.12
CA CYS A 851 -17.25 25.96 7.21
C CYS A 851 -17.62 25.04 6.04
N TYR A 852 -16.84 24.00 5.75
CA TYR A 852 -17.24 22.95 4.82
C TYR A 852 -18.19 21.93 5.47
N SER A 853 -17.88 21.47 6.69
CA SER A 853 -18.41 20.20 7.23
C SER A 853 -19.94 20.07 7.13
N PRO A 854 -20.46 18.98 6.50
CA PRO A 854 -21.89 18.68 6.48
C PRO A 854 -22.44 18.41 7.90
N PHE A 855 -21.59 17.98 8.82
CA PHE A 855 -21.98 17.65 10.19
C PHE A 855 -22.05 18.86 11.12
N LEU A 856 -21.78 20.08 10.63
CA LEU A 856 -21.79 21.30 11.44
C LEU A 856 -23.16 21.48 12.12
N ASN A 857 -23.19 21.27 13.43
CA ASN A 857 -24.43 21.14 14.18
C ASN A 857 -25.20 22.47 14.25
N PRO A 858 -26.50 22.51 13.85
CA PRO A 858 -27.32 23.73 13.88
C PRO A 858 -27.49 24.39 15.27
N ALA A 859 -27.20 23.67 16.36
CA ALA A 859 -27.19 24.21 17.72
C ALA A 859 -25.86 24.89 18.10
N THR A 860 -24.87 24.95 17.21
CA THR A 860 -23.57 25.59 17.45
C THR A 860 -23.72 27.10 17.69
N ALA A 861 -22.94 27.63 18.63
CA ALA A 861 -22.83 29.06 18.85
C ALA A 861 -22.19 29.74 17.61
N PRO A 862 -22.75 30.85 17.12
CA PRO A 862 -22.15 31.60 16.01
C PRO A 862 -20.73 32.07 16.33
N LEU A 863 -19.78 31.69 15.47
CA LEU A 863 -18.34 31.95 15.59
C LEU A 863 -17.82 32.79 14.42
N VAL A 864 -18.07 32.33 13.19
CA VAL A 864 -17.55 32.87 11.94
C VAL A 864 -18.66 32.91 10.89
N ASN A 865 -18.63 33.88 9.98
CA ASN A 865 -19.55 33.92 8.85
C ASN A 865 -19.03 33.03 7.71
N CYS A 866 -19.53 31.80 7.64
CA CYS A 866 -19.11 30.84 6.63
C CYS A 866 -19.42 31.26 5.19
N ASP A 867 -20.42 32.11 4.93
CA ASP A 867 -20.68 32.58 3.56
C ASP A 867 -19.52 33.44 3.02
N ILE A 868 -18.74 34.09 3.91
CA ILE A 868 -17.49 34.77 3.53
C ILE A 868 -16.32 33.79 3.48
N VAL A 869 -16.21 32.83 4.41
CA VAL A 869 -15.11 31.84 4.39
C VAL A 869 -15.14 31.02 3.09
N ARG A 870 -16.34 30.70 2.59
CA ARG A 870 -16.58 29.96 1.34
C ARG A 870 -16.40 30.79 0.06
N ASP A 871 -16.17 32.12 0.16
CA ASP A 871 -15.99 33.01 -0.98
C ASP A 871 -14.69 33.84 -0.88
N PRO A 872 -13.60 33.40 -1.54
CA PRO A 872 -12.30 34.08 -1.53
C PRO A 872 -12.33 35.54 -2.01
N ASP A 873 -13.28 35.94 -2.87
CA ASP A 873 -13.42 37.33 -3.29
C ASP A 873 -13.83 38.23 -2.11
N LEU A 874 -14.64 37.69 -1.18
CA LEU A 874 -15.08 38.36 0.04
C LEU A 874 -14.05 38.32 1.19
N TRP A 875 -12.97 37.54 1.08
CA TRP A 875 -11.96 37.46 2.14
C TRP A 875 -11.35 38.81 2.49
N GLY A 876 -11.24 39.09 3.80
CA GLY A 876 -10.79 40.37 4.35
C GLY A 876 -11.83 41.49 4.34
N THR A 877 -13.05 41.25 3.86
CA THR A 877 -14.15 42.23 3.92
C THR A 877 -14.95 42.13 5.21
N THR A 878 -15.72 43.18 5.52
CA THR A 878 -16.76 43.19 6.56
C THR A 878 -18.12 43.36 5.86
N PRO A 879 -19.18 42.61 6.24
CA PRO A 879 -20.52 42.71 5.63
C PRO A 879 -21.13 44.12 5.54
#